data_AF-A0AA34XL32-F1
#
_entry.id   AF-A0AA34XL32-F1
#
_cell.length_a   1.000
_cell.length_b   1.000
_cell.length_c   1.000
_cell.angle_alpha   90.00
_cell.angle_beta   90.00
_cell.angle_gamma   90.00
#
_symmetry.space_group_name_H-M   'P 1'
#
loop_
_entity.id
_entity.type
_entity.pdbx_description
1 polymer ?
#
loop_
_entity_poly.entity_id
_entity_poly.type
_entity_poly.pdbx_seq_one_letter_code
_entity_poly.pdbx_strand_id
1 'polypeptide(L)'
;MEMQKKKAPRKKGKVITKRKILSATMSGTLLMTSVIIPTAYSLLSNQITAKAAALNIDLLQNITSSNNSGTTTSNRWASGSGTRNVDFTIAGGALANVALLSGPRYAVLTIPQELRGFVAANGNTSVTTNITIDFNKVALINAIVSAGDTFVAGVATILGNNPLASINLTEVTTQLNLLKGSQNIGGGTFTSATTLNGNSVLSAPLNDGMGAILAQNVRTILENLRTAVSNLSATGLAAPAANTALALIKPALITAIDNVLVPLVNGTGGILDLLLNASALGNTRITIPTKITAPPSIQSNLDARFVGSAVQTNLLDVDVLSGADGVSYVYLAGDVNLTLVAPTGNLTATTSAVGASNATATIPTTLKNNAGTDVPVTSVITNSSGTPVTNGQLSAGTYTVTYSAAGYANVTQTLVVTDPADTTPPAAPIVSGVTGNSTNGYTVTGTAEPNSTITIKNGSGTTVGTGTTDGSGNYTVTLPGSVGPNAPLNVTATDSSGNVSTPTPTTTPADPVSPVLVAPTGNLTATTSAVGASNATATIPTTLKNSAGADVAVTSVITNSSGTAVTNGNLSAGTYTVTYTAAGYEDVTQTLVVSDPADTTAPDAPVVGSVTGNSTNGYTVTGTAEPNSTITIKNNNGDTVGTGTTDGSGNYTVTLPGSVGSNAPLNVTATDSSGNVSDPTSATTPADPVSPVLVAPTGNLTTTTSKKGAADATASLPATLKDSDGKTVPVTHVITNSTGTEVPNGKLSAGTYTVTYSAEGYANVTQTLVVSDPSNPTSPVLVAPTGNLTTTTSKKGAADATVSLPATLKDSDGKTVPVTHVITNSTGTEVPNSKLSAGTYTVTYSAEGYANVTQTLVVSDPSSNTDTTAPNAPTVDSVTGDSGSGYTVNGKGEPGSTITVKNPATGEVLGTAVAGVDGSYTLKLPLGINPGTQVSVTATDASGNTSEPTLFTTPPTTMNGGMINGNMSTNIGGKHFSTADLPATGEANAGWLSMVGTVLLSLFGAMFFWRKKNKEDKP
;
A
#
# COMPACT_ATOMS: atom_id res chain seq x y z
N MET A 1 -15.61 29.15 37.15
CA MET A 1 -15.11 29.87 35.96
C MET A 1 -14.71 28.79 34.96
N GLU A 2 -15.59 28.37 34.06
CA GLU A 2 -16.03 29.04 32.82
C GLU A 2 -14.97 29.09 31.70
N MET A 3 -15.33 28.46 30.56
CA MET A 3 -15.13 28.95 29.17
C MET A 3 -13.68 29.14 28.63
N GLN A 4 -13.33 28.91 27.35
CA GLN A 4 -14.11 28.56 26.14
C GLN A 4 -13.22 28.03 24.97
N LYS A 5 -13.87 27.38 23.99
CA LYS A 5 -13.59 27.33 22.51
C LYS A 5 -12.37 26.59 21.88
N LYS A 6 -12.77 25.73 20.92
CA LYS A 6 -12.05 24.97 19.86
C LYS A 6 -11.10 25.75 18.92
N LYS A 7 -10.06 25.06 18.41
CA LYS A 7 -9.62 25.04 16.98
C LYS A 7 -8.85 23.72 16.66
N ALA A 8 -8.64 23.38 15.39
CA ALA A 8 -8.02 22.11 14.88
C ALA A 8 -7.48 22.31 13.44
N PRO A 9 -6.88 21.33 12.70
CA PRO A 9 -6.19 20.05 13.04
C PRO A 9 -4.83 19.80 12.29
N ARG A 10 -4.02 18.78 12.70
CA ARG A 10 -3.28 17.83 11.78
C ARG A 10 -2.60 16.65 12.50
N LYS A 11 -2.39 15.52 11.78
CA LYS A 11 -1.79 14.21 12.21
C LYS A 11 -0.23 14.30 12.27
N LYS A 12 0.60 13.40 12.85
CA LYS A 12 0.60 12.03 13.46
C LYS A 12 1.55 12.08 14.69
N GLY A 13 1.67 11.14 15.64
CA GLY A 13 1.09 9.80 15.88
C GLY A 13 1.66 9.15 17.18
N LYS A 14 1.33 7.88 17.46
CA LYS A 14 1.55 7.09 18.72
C LYS A 14 0.82 7.63 19.98
N VAL A 15 0.43 6.82 20.97
CA VAL A 15 -0.09 5.42 21.03
C VAL A 15 -0.81 5.33 22.39
N ILE A 16 -2.14 5.14 22.46
CA ILE A 16 -2.85 4.73 23.70
C ILE A 16 -4.06 3.84 23.35
N THR A 17 -4.11 2.71 24.07
CA THR A 17 -5.22 1.82 24.43
C THR A 17 -6.65 2.30 24.15
N LYS A 18 -7.47 1.45 23.51
CA LYS A 18 -8.94 1.58 23.47
C LYS A 18 -9.64 0.28 23.88
N ARG A 19 -10.44 0.33 24.94
CA ARG A 19 -11.63 -0.54 25.08
C ARG A 19 -12.81 0.15 24.39
N LYS A 20 -13.47 -0.54 23.46
CA LYS A 20 -14.95 -0.56 23.30
C LYS A 20 -15.37 -1.44 22.12
N ILE A 21 -16.29 -2.36 22.41
CA ILE A 21 -17.43 -2.84 21.62
C ILE A 21 -17.59 -2.20 20.23
N LEU A 22 -17.57 -2.99 19.15
CA LEU A 22 -18.74 -3.26 18.28
C LEU A 22 -18.50 -4.46 17.33
N SER A 23 -19.59 -5.03 16.83
CA SER A 23 -19.71 -6.25 16.02
C SER A 23 -19.15 -6.15 14.59
N ALA A 24 -18.64 -7.27 14.04
CA ALA A 24 -19.20 -7.97 12.86
C ALA A 24 -18.24 -9.00 12.22
N THR A 25 -18.79 -10.18 11.89
CA THR A 25 -18.46 -11.12 10.79
C THR A 25 -16.98 -11.46 10.48
N MET A 26 -16.62 -12.74 10.71
CA MET A 26 -15.35 -13.34 10.27
C MET A 26 -15.54 -14.31 9.09
N SER A 27 -14.52 -14.42 8.24
CA SER A 27 -14.36 -15.48 7.25
C SER A 27 -12.87 -15.80 7.06
N GLY A 28 -12.52 -17.07 6.85
CA GLY A 28 -11.25 -17.48 6.21
C GLY A 28 -9.98 -17.60 7.07
N THR A 29 -9.72 -18.82 7.58
CA THR A 29 -8.42 -19.56 7.54
C THR A 29 -7.07 -18.84 7.76
N LEU A 30 -6.23 -19.36 8.68
CA LEU A 30 -5.04 -20.17 8.29
C LEU A 30 -4.37 -20.96 9.46
N LEU A 31 -4.12 -22.26 9.18
CA LEU A 31 -3.08 -23.22 9.61
C LEU A 31 -2.41 -23.23 11.01
N MET A 32 -2.02 -24.45 11.40
CA MET A 32 -1.46 -24.86 12.70
C MET A 32 0.06 -25.05 12.68
N THR A 33 0.69 -25.07 13.86
CA THR A 33 1.76 -26.04 14.19
C THR A 33 1.55 -26.59 15.60
N SER A 34 1.91 -27.85 15.81
CA SER A 34 1.68 -28.61 17.04
C SER A 34 3.01 -28.99 17.69
N VAL A 35 3.07 -29.05 19.02
CA VAL A 35 4.10 -29.78 19.77
C VAL A 35 3.42 -30.67 20.82
N ILE A 36 3.91 -31.91 20.93
CA ILE A 36 3.34 -33.02 21.70
C ILE A 36 4.37 -33.46 22.75
N ILE A 37 3.92 -33.87 23.95
CA ILE A 37 4.51 -34.94 24.79
C ILE A 37 3.50 -35.32 25.90
N PRO A 38 3.44 -36.58 26.37
CA PRO A 38 2.16 -37.30 26.30
C PRO A 38 1.73 -38.10 27.55
N THR A 39 0.60 -38.83 27.42
CA THR A 39 0.14 -40.01 28.19
C THR A 39 -0.23 -39.83 29.68
N ALA A 40 -1.29 -40.46 30.22
CA ALA A 40 -2.40 -41.20 29.63
C ALA A 40 -3.53 -41.37 30.67
N TYR A 41 -4.80 -41.49 30.25
CA TYR A 41 -5.68 -42.58 30.72
C TYR A 41 -6.90 -42.75 29.78
N SER A 42 -7.29 -44.02 29.64
CA SER A 42 -8.27 -44.57 28.70
C SER A 42 -9.63 -43.87 28.57
N LEU A 43 -10.07 -43.63 27.33
CA LEU A 43 -11.48 -43.75 26.91
C LEU A 43 -11.52 -44.54 25.60
N LEU A 44 -12.04 -45.77 25.65
CA LEU A 44 -12.28 -46.62 24.47
C LEU A 44 -13.77 -46.58 24.09
N SER A 45 -14.02 -46.46 22.77
CA SER A 45 -15.25 -46.82 22.05
C SER A 45 -16.59 -46.25 22.61
N ASN A 46 -17.21 -45.22 22.02
CA ASN A 46 -17.55 -45.13 20.60
C ASN A 46 -17.64 -43.67 20.12
N GLN A 47 -16.85 -43.35 19.08
CA GLN A 47 -17.06 -42.18 18.24
C GLN A 47 -18.15 -42.47 17.21
N ILE A 48 -19.26 -41.73 17.25
CA ILE A 48 -19.95 -41.31 16.02
C ILE A 48 -20.07 -39.78 16.06
N THR A 49 -19.27 -39.12 15.22
CA THR A 49 -19.31 -37.67 15.05
C THR A 49 -20.19 -37.31 13.84
N ALA A 50 -21.42 -36.87 14.09
CA ALA A 50 -22.28 -36.08 13.21
C ALA A 50 -23.57 -35.70 13.99
N LYS A 51 -24.19 -34.54 13.83
CA LYS A 51 -23.89 -33.31 13.06
C LYS A 51 -24.74 -32.17 13.64
N ALA A 52 -24.31 -30.93 13.45
CA ALA A 52 -25.23 -29.80 13.58
C ALA A 52 -26.25 -29.82 12.43
N ALA A 53 -27.46 -30.31 12.69
CA ALA A 53 -28.68 -30.00 11.96
C ALA A 53 -29.88 -30.49 12.77
N ALA A 54 -30.80 -29.58 13.12
CA ALA A 54 -32.18 -29.98 13.37
C ALA A 54 -32.79 -30.40 12.02
N LEU A 55 -32.52 -31.63 11.59
CA LEU A 55 -33.36 -32.28 10.59
C LEU A 55 -34.71 -32.46 11.29
N ASN A 56 -35.73 -31.72 10.83
CA ASN A 56 -36.97 -31.50 11.56
C ASN A 56 -37.89 -32.73 11.53
N ILE A 57 -37.43 -33.82 12.17
CA ILE A 57 -38.11 -35.12 12.24
C ILE A 57 -39.37 -35.07 13.11
N ASP A 58 -39.44 -34.15 14.07
CA ASP A 58 -40.63 -33.93 14.88
C ASP A 58 -41.80 -33.47 14.00
N LEU A 59 -42.99 -34.01 14.27
CA LEU A 59 -44.25 -33.74 13.59
C LEU A 59 -45.13 -32.73 14.32
N LEU A 60 -44.68 -32.26 15.48
CA LEU A 60 -45.40 -31.35 16.39
C LEU A 60 -44.47 -30.22 16.85
N GLN A 61 -45.06 -29.07 17.18
CA GLN A 61 -44.36 -27.95 17.83
C GLN A 61 -44.85 -27.72 19.25
N ASN A 62 -44.02 -27.09 20.08
CA ASN A 62 -44.27 -26.84 21.50
C ASN A 62 -44.62 -28.15 22.25
N ILE A 63 -43.80 -29.18 22.03
CA ILE A 63 -44.05 -30.52 22.59
C ILE A 63 -43.88 -30.48 24.10
N THR A 64 -44.92 -30.90 24.81
CA THR A 64 -44.92 -31.08 26.26
C THR A 64 -45.11 -32.56 26.59
N SER A 65 -44.47 -33.04 27.66
CA SER A 65 -44.72 -34.38 28.17
C SER A 65 -45.01 -34.38 29.67
N SER A 66 -45.96 -35.21 30.08
CA SER A 66 -46.34 -35.43 31.47
C SER A 66 -46.56 -36.92 31.72
N ASN A 67 -46.48 -37.33 32.98
CA ASN A 67 -46.74 -38.71 33.38
C ASN A 67 -47.52 -38.77 34.69
N ASN A 68 -48.21 -39.89 34.94
CA ASN A 68 -49.04 -40.08 36.13
C ASN A 68 -48.35 -40.88 37.25
N SER A 69 -47.00 -40.96 37.29
CA SER A 69 -46.27 -41.74 38.32
C SER A 69 -46.49 -41.24 39.76
N GLY A 70 -46.94 -39.99 39.94
CA GLY A 70 -47.10 -39.34 41.24
C GLY A 70 -45.77 -39.00 41.95
N THR A 71 -44.63 -39.20 41.27
CA THR A 71 -43.30 -38.97 41.83
C THR A 71 -42.85 -37.52 41.66
N THR A 72 -42.09 -37.02 42.62
CA THR A 72 -41.42 -35.70 42.56
C THR A 72 -40.02 -35.80 43.19
N THR A 73 -39.22 -34.75 43.09
CA THR A 73 -37.92 -34.65 43.78
C THR A 73 -38.03 -34.89 45.29
N SER A 74 -39.20 -34.58 45.89
CA SER A 74 -39.50 -34.72 47.32
C SER A 74 -40.33 -35.96 47.67
N ASN A 75 -41.00 -36.58 46.68
CA ASN A 75 -41.79 -37.80 46.84
C ASN A 75 -41.30 -38.85 45.84
N ARG A 76 -40.21 -39.52 46.20
CA ARG A 76 -39.48 -40.44 45.31
C ARG A 76 -39.96 -41.88 45.48
N TRP A 77 -39.96 -42.63 44.38
CA TRP A 77 -40.29 -44.06 44.40
C TRP A 77 -39.07 -44.88 44.82
N ALA A 78 -39.16 -45.59 45.96
CA ALA A 78 -38.07 -46.39 46.49
C ALA A 78 -37.57 -47.49 45.53
N SER A 79 -36.25 -47.71 45.53
CA SER A 79 -35.59 -48.90 44.96
C SER A 79 -36.27 -50.20 45.40
N GLY A 80 -36.24 -51.22 44.53
CA GLY A 80 -36.77 -52.56 44.81
C GLY A 80 -38.28 -52.69 45.08
N SER A 81 -39.03 -51.59 45.18
CA SER A 81 -40.43 -51.58 45.65
C SER A 81 -41.47 -52.00 44.59
N GLY A 82 -41.06 -52.86 43.66
CA GLY A 82 -41.93 -53.49 42.67
C GLY A 82 -42.21 -52.64 41.43
N THR A 83 -43.40 -52.81 40.86
CA THR A 83 -43.76 -52.33 39.51
C THR A 83 -45.04 -51.51 39.56
N ARG A 84 -45.09 -50.41 38.79
CA ARG A 84 -46.29 -49.57 38.61
C ARG A 84 -46.55 -49.32 37.13
N ASN A 85 -47.81 -49.08 36.81
CA ASN A 85 -48.20 -48.55 35.51
C ASN A 85 -47.99 -47.03 35.52
N VAL A 86 -47.41 -46.51 34.44
CA VAL A 86 -47.15 -45.08 34.25
C VAL A 86 -47.52 -44.72 32.81
N ASP A 87 -48.55 -43.91 32.63
CA ASP A 87 -48.97 -43.42 31.32
C ASP A 87 -48.25 -42.11 31.03
N PHE A 88 -47.51 -42.07 29.91
CA PHE A 88 -46.88 -40.85 29.43
C PHE A 88 -47.81 -40.18 28.42
N THR A 89 -48.25 -38.96 28.74
CA THR A 89 -48.93 -38.08 27.80
C THR A 89 -47.88 -37.21 27.10
N ILE A 90 -47.92 -37.16 25.78
CA ILE A 90 -47.23 -36.20 24.93
C ILE A 90 -48.31 -35.31 24.29
N ALA A 91 -48.13 -33.99 24.30
CA ALA A 91 -49.06 -33.06 23.69
C ALA A 91 -48.32 -31.95 22.94
N GLY A 92 -48.78 -31.61 21.73
CA GLY A 92 -48.16 -30.60 20.88
C GLY A 92 -49.14 -29.97 19.89
N GLY A 93 -48.74 -28.84 19.31
CA GLY A 93 -49.48 -28.12 18.29
C GLY A 93 -49.08 -28.51 16.87
N ALA A 94 -49.95 -28.16 15.91
CA ALA A 94 -49.73 -28.34 14.48
C ALA A 94 -48.46 -27.61 14.01
N LEU A 95 -47.63 -28.25 13.18
CA LEU A 95 -46.49 -27.59 12.55
C LEU A 95 -46.93 -26.61 11.47
N ALA A 96 -46.37 -25.40 11.51
CA ALA A 96 -46.65 -24.36 10.52
C ALA A 96 -46.13 -24.68 9.09
N ASN A 97 -45.23 -25.65 8.92
CA ASN A 97 -44.68 -26.02 7.61
C ASN A 97 -44.18 -27.47 7.59
N VAL A 98 -44.85 -28.37 6.87
CA VAL A 98 -44.42 -29.77 6.73
C VAL A 98 -43.45 -29.92 5.58
N ALA A 99 -42.15 -29.94 5.90
CA ALA A 99 -41.13 -30.45 5.00
C ALA A 99 -41.24 -31.98 4.93
N LEU A 100 -41.37 -32.52 3.71
CA LEU A 100 -41.51 -33.96 3.49
C LEU A 100 -40.19 -34.70 3.73
N LEU A 101 -39.97 -35.13 4.98
CA LEU A 101 -38.98 -36.16 5.29
C LEU A 101 -39.55 -37.53 4.90
N SER A 102 -38.75 -38.34 4.21
CA SER A 102 -39.18 -39.69 3.80
C SER A 102 -39.14 -40.65 4.98
N GLY A 103 -40.26 -41.33 5.23
CA GLY A 103 -40.33 -42.46 6.16
C GLY A 103 -41.66 -42.57 6.90
N PRO A 104 -41.86 -43.67 7.65
CA PRO A 104 -43.02 -43.87 8.50
C PRO A 104 -43.08 -42.87 9.68
N ARG A 105 -44.30 -42.63 10.18
CA ARG A 105 -44.57 -41.72 11.31
C ARG A 105 -44.83 -42.53 12.58
N TYR A 106 -44.24 -42.11 13.70
CA TYR A 106 -44.35 -42.79 14.99
C TYR A 106 -44.61 -41.80 16.13
N ALA A 107 -45.46 -42.16 17.08
CA ALA A 107 -45.30 -41.69 18.45
C ALA A 107 -44.11 -42.44 19.07
N VAL A 108 -43.27 -41.74 19.83
CA VAL A 108 -42.07 -42.30 20.47
C VAL A 108 -41.96 -41.87 21.92
N LEU A 109 -41.44 -42.75 22.78
CA LEU A 109 -41.02 -42.46 24.14
C LEU A 109 -39.66 -43.11 24.38
N THR A 110 -38.64 -42.27 24.55
CA THR A 110 -37.27 -42.67 24.86
C THR A 110 -37.15 -43.07 26.32
N ILE A 111 -36.55 -44.23 26.56
CA ILE A 111 -36.27 -44.79 27.89
C ILE A 111 -34.87 -44.32 28.33
N PRO A 112 -34.75 -43.63 29.48
CA PRO A 112 -33.45 -43.22 30.03
C PRO A 112 -32.56 -44.44 30.32
N GLN A 113 -31.24 -44.28 30.16
CA GLN A 113 -30.28 -45.39 30.19
C GLN A 113 -30.37 -46.24 31.46
N GLU A 114 -30.63 -45.57 32.58
CA GLU A 114 -30.72 -46.11 33.93
C GLU A 114 -31.95 -47.00 34.16
N LEU A 115 -32.98 -46.90 33.29
CA LEU A 115 -34.20 -47.72 33.32
C LEU A 115 -34.33 -48.67 32.11
N ARG A 116 -33.30 -48.82 31.28
CA ARG A 116 -33.34 -49.79 30.17
C ARG A 116 -33.44 -51.22 30.71
N GLY A 117 -34.40 -51.99 30.18
CA GLY A 117 -34.77 -53.31 30.73
C GLY A 117 -35.73 -53.28 31.94
N PHE A 118 -36.00 -52.09 32.50
CA PHE A 118 -36.96 -51.90 33.59
C PHE A 118 -38.29 -51.27 33.14
N VAL A 119 -38.44 -50.96 31.84
CA VAL A 119 -39.64 -50.37 31.25
C VAL A 119 -40.19 -51.26 30.15
N ALA A 120 -41.51 -51.45 30.14
CA ALA A 120 -42.24 -52.19 29.12
C ALA A 120 -43.50 -51.44 28.65
N ALA A 121 -44.01 -51.79 27.47
CA ALA A 121 -45.33 -51.34 27.01
C ALA A 121 -46.44 -51.94 27.91
N ASN A 122 -47.50 -51.17 28.16
CA ASN A 122 -48.65 -51.58 28.98
C ASN A 122 -49.99 -51.46 28.23
N GLY A 123 -49.95 -51.72 26.91
CA GLY A 123 -51.12 -51.64 26.02
C GLY A 123 -50.87 -50.74 24.80
N ASN A 124 -51.95 -50.46 24.07
CA ASN A 124 -51.90 -49.64 22.87
C ASN A 124 -51.77 -48.15 23.21
N THR A 125 -50.97 -47.44 22.43
CA THR A 125 -50.88 -45.99 22.46
C THR A 125 -52.18 -45.40 21.91
N SER A 126 -52.80 -44.48 22.65
CA SER A 126 -53.97 -43.73 22.19
C SER A 126 -53.55 -42.38 21.61
N VAL A 127 -54.09 -42.01 20.47
CA VAL A 127 -53.74 -40.76 19.77
C VAL A 127 -55.03 -40.03 19.41
N THR A 128 -55.20 -38.83 19.94
CA THR A 128 -56.26 -37.89 19.56
C THR A 128 -55.62 -36.75 18.78
N THR A 129 -56.07 -36.51 17.54
CA THR A 129 -55.52 -35.45 16.69
C THR A 129 -56.54 -34.89 15.72
N ASN A 130 -56.43 -33.60 15.42
CA ASN A 130 -56.96 -33.04 14.17
C ASN A 130 -55.99 -33.37 13.01
N ILE A 131 -56.49 -33.41 11.77
CA ILE A 131 -55.67 -33.62 10.57
C ILE A 131 -55.91 -32.48 9.59
N THR A 132 -54.83 -31.82 9.20
CA THR A 132 -54.84 -30.86 8.09
C THR A 132 -54.28 -31.54 6.85
N ILE A 133 -54.90 -31.36 5.70
CA ILE A 133 -54.44 -31.91 4.41
C ILE A 133 -54.33 -30.79 3.39
N ASP A 134 -53.25 -30.78 2.61
CA ASP A 134 -53.09 -29.88 1.47
C ASP A 134 -53.52 -30.59 0.19
N PHE A 135 -54.80 -30.43 -0.18
CA PHE A 135 -55.38 -31.11 -1.35
C PHE A 135 -54.70 -30.73 -2.67
N ASN A 136 -54.04 -29.56 -2.72
CA ASN A 136 -53.24 -29.15 -3.88
C ASN A 136 -52.10 -30.16 -4.20
N LYS A 137 -51.63 -30.93 -3.20
CA LYS A 137 -50.61 -31.98 -3.37
C LYS A 137 -51.18 -33.32 -3.84
N VAL A 138 -52.50 -33.46 -3.90
CA VAL A 138 -53.20 -34.71 -4.29
C VAL A 138 -53.77 -34.54 -5.70
N ALA A 139 -52.97 -34.90 -6.71
CA ALA A 139 -53.32 -34.65 -8.13
C ALA A 139 -54.70 -35.18 -8.55
N LEU A 140 -55.14 -36.30 -7.97
CA LEU A 140 -56.47 -36.87 -8.21
C LEU A 140 -57.63 -35.99 -7.66
N ILE A 141 -57.41 -35.28 -6.54
CA ILE A 141 -58.39 -34.32 -6.00
C ILE A 141 -58.39 -33.02 -6.83
N ASN A 142 -57.21 -32.56 -7.30
CA ASN A 142 -57.13 -31.42 -8.22
C ASN A 142 -57.90 -31.66 -9.53
N ALA A 143 -57.96 -32.91 -10.01
CA ALA A 143 -58.78 -33.27 -11.17
C ALA A 143 -60.30 -33.10 -10.89
N ILE A 144 -60.77 -33.47 -9.69
CA ILE A 144 -62.16 -33.20 -9.24
C ILE A 144 -62.41 -31.70 -9.16
N VAL A 145 -61.49 -30.93 -8.56
CA VAL A 145 -61.59 -29.46 -8.47
C VAL A 145 -61.70 -28.83 -9.85
N SER A 146 -60.86 -29.24 -10.80
CA SER A 146 -60.85 -28.74 -12.18
C SER A 146 -62.12 -29.10 -12.95
N ALA A 147 -62.62 -30.34 -12.78
CA ALA A 147 -63.91 -30.76 -13.33
C ALA A 147 -65.08 -29.99 -12.70
N GLY A 148 -64.99 -29.67 -11.41
CA GLY A 148 -65.98 -28.90 -10.66
C GLY A 148 -66.07 -27.44 -11.10
N ASP A 149 -64.92 -26.78 -11.29
CA ASP A 149 -64.88 -25.41 -11.80
C ASP A 149 -65.37 -25.34 -13.25
N THR A 150 -65.05 -26.35 -14.08
CA THR A 150 -65.62 -26.50 -15.43
C THR A 150 -67.14 -26.70 -15.40
N PHE A 151 -67.65 -27.52 -14.47
CA PHE A 151 -69.08 -27.74 -14.27
C PHE A 151 -69.81 -26.45 -13.84
N VAL A 152 -69.26 -25.70 -12.89
CA VAL A 152 -69.83 -24.42 -12.43
C VAL A 152 -69.87 -23.39 -13.58
N ALA A 153 -68.83 -23.29 -14.39
CA ALA A 153 -68.82 -22.45 -15.59
C ALA A 153 -69.86 -22.89 -16.64
N GLY A 154 -70.04 -24.21 -16.82
CA GLY A 154 -71.09 -24.79 -17.65
C GLY A 154 -72.49 -24.43 -17.15
N VAL A 155 -72.74 -24.48 -15.84
CA VAL A 155 -74.02 -24.05 -15.24
C VAL A 155 -74.28 -22.57 -15.44
N ALA A 156 -73.27 -21.70 -15.34
CA ALA A 156 -73.41 -20.28 -15.66
C ALA A 156 -73.82 -20.05 -17.12
N THR A 157 -73.27 -20.84 -18.05
CA THR A 157 -73.66 -20.80 -19.48
C THR A 157 -75.09 -21.29 -19.70
N ILE A 158 -75.53 -22.34 -18.98
CA ILE A 158 -76.92 -22.81 -19.02
C ILE A 158 -77.89 -21.73 -18.55
N LEU A 159 -77.59 -21.04 -17.44
CA LEU A 159 -78.41 -19.95 -16.91
C LEU A 159 -78.45 -18.74 -17.87
N GLY A 160 -77.32 -18.37 -18.49
CA GLY A 160 -77.27 -17.31 -19.50
C GLY A 160 -78.16 -17.60 -20.72
N ASN A 161 -78.23 -18.86 -21.15
CA ASN A 161 -79.11 -19.30 -22.24
C ASN A 161 -80.57 -19.55 -21.80
N ASN A 162 -80.86 -19.60 -20.49
CA ASN A 162 -82.18 -19.89 -19.92
C ASN A 162 -82.51 -18.90 -18.78
N PRO A 163 -82.68 -17.60 -19.06
CA PRO A 163 -82.73 -16.54 -18.03
C PRO A 163 -83.94 -16.60 -17.07
N LEU A 164 -84.92 -17.46 -17.35
CA LEU A 164 -86.08 -17.74 -16.47
C LEU A 164 -85.96 -19.07 -15.71
N ALA A 165 -84.74 -19.64 -15.64
CA ALA A 165 -84.40 -20.78 -14.81
C ALA A 165 -83.49 -20.36 -13.64
N SER A 166 -83.57 -21.07 -12.53
CA SER A 166 -82.71 -20.89 -11.35
C SER A 166 -82.14 -22.23 -10.88
N ILE A 167 -80.84 -22.27 -10.57
CA ILE A 167 -80.10 -23.46 -10.12
C ILE A 167 -79.33 -23.08 -8.85
N ASN A 168 -79.55 -23.80 -7.75
CA ASN A 168 -78.87 -23.53 -6.48
C ASN A 168 -77.56 -24.34 -6.37
N LEU A 169 -76.43 -23.69 -6.65
CA LEU A 169 -75.10 -24.30 -6.56
C LEU A 169 -74.48 -24.33 -5.14
N THR A 170 -75.16 -23.82 -4.10
CA THR A 170 -74.56 -23.59 -2.78
C THR A 170 -73.86 -24.81 -2.20
N GLU A 171 -74.51 -25.99 -2.23
CA GLU A 171 -73.92 -27.21 -1.67
C GLU A 171 -72.77 -27.73 -2.53
N VAL A 172 -72.90 -27.68 -3.87
CA VAL A 172 -71.84 -28.08 -4.80
C VAL A 172 -70.60 -27.21 -4.59
N THR A 173 -70.76 -25.89 -4.48
CA THR A 173 -69.65 -24.95 -4.26
C THR A 173 -69.05 -25.10 -2.86
N THR A 174 -69.87 -25.36 -1.83
CA THR A 174 -69.39 -25.64 -0.46
C THR A 174 -68.50 -26.87 -0.44
N GLN A 175 -68.98 -28.01 -0.94
CA GLN A 175 -68.21 -29.26 -0.92
C GLN A 175 -66.98 -29.19 -1.86
N LEU A 176 -67.08 -28.47 -2.99
CA LEU A 176 -65.91 -28.25 -3.87
C LEU A 176 -64.83 -27.42 -3.18
N ASN A 177 -65.21 -26.39 -2.42
CA ASN A 177 -64.25 -25.56 -1.67
C ASN A 177 -63.55 -26.33 -0.55
N LEU A 178 -64.22 -27.32 0.08
CA LEU A 178 -63.61 -28.24 1.03
C LEU A 178 -62.57 -29.19 0.40
N LEU A 179 -62.42 -29.19 -0.93
CA LEU A 179 -61.38 -29.93 -1.66
C LEU A 179 -60.27 -29.02 -2.22
N LYS A 180 -60.28 -27.71 -1.94
CA LYS A 180 -59.27 -26.76 -2.44
C LYS A 180 -58.28 -26.38 -1.34
N GLY A 181 -56.99 -26.38 -1.67
CA GLY A 181 -55.94 -25.90 -0.77
C GLY A 181 -55.75 -26.71 0.50
N SER A 182 -55.24 -26.05 1.54
CA SER A 182 -55.03 -26.66 2.85
C SER A 182 -56.29 -26.58 3.71
N GLN A 183 -56.82 -27.74 4.09
CA GLN A 183 -58.09 -27.90 4.80
C GLN A 183 -57.88 -28.71 6.08
N ASN A 184 -58.43 -28.23 7.20
CA ASN A 184 -58.61 -29.05 8.39
C ASN A 184 -59.86 -29.90 8.19
N ILE A 185 -59.68 -31.17 7.84
CA ILE A 185 -60.79 -32.09 7.55
C ILE A 185 -61.35 -32.76 8.81
N GLY A 186 -61.10 -32.18 9.98
CA GLY A 186 -61.55 -32.69 11.27
C GLY A 186 -60.50 -33.55 11.97
N GLY A 187 -60.91 -34.15 13.09
CA GLY A 187 -60.05 -34.97 13.93
C GLY A 187 -60.76 -36.19 14.49
N GLY A 188 -59.97 -37.05 15.13
CA GLY A 188 -60.46 -38.28 15.73
C GLY A 188 -59.47 -38.86 16.73
N THR A 189 -59.91 -39.92 17.41
CA THR A 189 -59.07 -40.72 18.30
C THR A 189 -58.88 -42.10 17.69
N PHE A 190 -57.63 -42.55 17.59
CA PHE A 190 -57.28 -43.92 17.23
C PHE A 190 -56.39 -44.55 18.30
N THR A 191 -56.17 -45.87 18.18
CA THR A 191 -55.16 -46.57 18.98
C THR A 191 -54.18 -47.27 18.06
N SER A 192 -52.95 -47.42 18.51
CA SER A 192 -51.88 -48.07 17.77
C SER A 192 -51.04 -48.95 18.69
N ALA A 193 -50.54 -50.07 18.18
CA ALA A 193 -49.77 -51.02 18.97
C ALA A 193 -48.45 -50.38 19.44
N THR A 194 -48.18 -50.43 20.74
CA THR A 194 -46.92 -49.93 21.31
C THR A 194 -45.89 -51.05 21.28
N THR A 195 -44.81 -50.87 20.53
CA THR A 195 -43.69 -51.81 20.43
C THR A 195 -42.47 -51.25 21.16
N LEU A 196 -41.78 -52.10 21.92
CA LEU A 196 -40.46 -51.79 22.48
C LEU A 196 -39.39 -52.13 21.44
N ASN A 197 -38.70 -51.12 20.93
CA ASN A 197 -37.60 -51.28 19.97
C ASN A 197 -36.28 -51.38 20.75
N GLY A 198 -35.68 -52.57 20.73
CA GLY A 198 -34.53 -52.90 21.58
C GLY A 198 -34.91 -52.78 23.05
N ASN A 199 -34.16 -51.99 23.81
CA ASN A 199 -34.42 -51.71 25.23
C ASN A 199 -34.58 -50.20 25.53
N SER A 200 -34.66 -49.36 24.49
CA SER A 200 -34.37 -47.93 24.62
C SER A 200 -35.46 -46.98 24.12
N VAL A 201 -36.39 -47.44 23.27
CA VAL A 201 -37.48 -46.62 22.74
C VAL A 201 -38.77 -47.45 22.68
N LEU A 202 -39.86 -46.94 23.25
CA LEU A 202 -41.21 -47.39 22.93
C LEU A 202 -41.73 -46.58 21.73
N SER A 203 -42.32 -47.23 20.74
CA SER A 203 -42.92 -46.56 19.58
C SER A 203 -44.29 -47.11 19.23
N ALA A 204 -45.16 -46.27 18.66
CA ALA A 204 -46.40 -46.71 18.03
C ALA A 204 -46.60 -46.02 16.66
N PRO A 205 -46.84 -46.76 15.56
CA PRO A 205 -47.02 -46.16 14.24
C PRO A 205 -48.29 -45.30 14.16
N LEU A 206 -48.22 -44.17 13.45
CA LEU A 206 -49.33 -43.21 13.34
C LEU A 206 -50.09 -43.32 12.01
N ASN A 207 -49.44 -43.80 10.95
CA ASN A 207 -49.98 -43.79 9.59
C ASN A 207 -51.31 -44.53 9.46
N ASP A 208 -51.45 -45.73 10.03
CA ASP A 208 -52.66 -46.55 9.88
C ASP A 208 -53.89 -45.87 10.49
N GLY A 209 -53.73 -45.30 11.69
CA GLY A 209 -54.79 -44.58 12.40
C GLY A 209 -55.12 -43.21 11.80
N MET A 210 -54.11 -42.47 11.34
CA MET A 210 -54.31 -41.27 10.52
C MET A 210 -55.03 -41.59 9.22
N GLY A 211 -54.69 -42.71 8.59
CA GLY A 211 -55.28 -43.20 7.34
C GLY A 211 -56.77 -43.47 7.49
N ALA A 212 -57.19 -44.13 8.57
CA ALA A 212 -58.61 -44.34 8.85
C ALA A 212 -59.41 -43.01 8.94
N ILE A 213 -58.87 -42.00 9.64
CA ILE A 213 -59.51 -40.68 9.77
C ILE A 213 -59.55 -39.95 8.42
N LEU A 214 -58.43 -39.92 7.69
CA LEU A 214 -58.33 -39.34 6.34
C LEU A 214 -59.33 -39.98 5.37
N ALA A 215 -59.36 -41.31 5.33
CA ALA A 215 -60.23 -42.06 4.42
C ALA A 215 -61.71 -41.82 4.72
N GLN A 216 -62.11 -41.75 5.99
CA GLN A 216 -63.49 -41.46 6.36
C GLN A 216 -63.88 -40.02 6.01
N ASN A 217 -63.06 -39.02 6.38
CA ASN A 217 -63.44 -37.62 6.25
C ASN A 217 -63.43 -37.16 4.79
N VAL A 218 -62.45 -37.60 3.99
CA VAL A 218 -62.42 -37.32 2.54
C VAL A 218 -63.56 -38.04 1.81
N ARG A 219 -63.86 -39.30 2.18
CA ARG A 219 -65.03 -40.02 1.64
C ARG A 219 -66.32 -39.26 1.85
N THR A 220 -66.56 -38.75 3.07
CA THR A 220 -67.78 -37.98 3.38
C THR A 220 -67.89 -36.70 2.53
N ILE A 221 -66.79 -35.96 2.31
CA ILE A 221 -66.79 -34.77 1.42
C ILE A 221 -67.14 -35.18 -0.03
N LEU A 222 -66.54 -36.26 -0.54
CA LEU A 222 -66.79 -36.75 -1.89
C LEU A 222 -68.22 -37.29 -2.08
N GLU A 223 -68.76 -38.03 -1.11
CA GLU A 223 -70.14 -38.53 -1.10
C GLU A 223 -71.15 -37.37 -1.07
N ASN A 224 -70.90 -36.34 -0.26
CA ASN A 224 -71.72 -35.13 -0.21
C ASN A 224 -71.68 -34.37 -1.55
N LEU A 225 -70.49 -34.13 -2.11
CA LEU A 225 -70.34 -33.47 -3.41
C LEU A 225 -71.05 -34.25 -4.53
N ARG A 226 -70.86 -35.58 -4.58
CA ARG A 226 -71.51 -36.47 -5.55
C ARG A 226 -73.04 -36.39 -5.44
N THR A 227 -73.55 -36.40 -4.22
CA THR A 227 -74.99 -36.30 -3.93
C THR A 227 -75.54 -34.93 -4.33
N ALA A 228 -74.82 -33.85 -4.01
CA ALA A 228 -75.20 -32.49 -4.39
C ALA A 228 -75.27 -32.30 -5.90
N VAL A 229 -74.26 -32.77 -6.65
CA VAL A 229 -74.23 -32.73 -8.12
C VAL A 229 -75.34 -33.60 -8.73
N SER A 230 -75.58 -34.78 -8.16
CA SER A 230 -76.64 -35.70 -8.63
C SER A 230 -78.04 -35.08 -8.46
N ASN A 231 -78.31 -34.49 -7.30
CA ASN A 231 -79.62 -33.92 -6.95
C ASN A 231 -79.85 -32.51 -7.52
N LEU A 232 -78.80 -31.84 -8.03
CA LEU A 232 -78.90 -30.49 -8.58
C LEU A 232 -79.94 -30.43 -9.72
N SER A 233 -80.88 -29.48 -9.63
CA SER A 233 -81.92 -29.29 -10.64
C SER A 233 -82.23 -27.81 -10.83
N ALA A 234 -82.71 -27.47 -12.03
CA ALA A 234 -83.23 -26.17 -12.36
C ALA A 234 -84.71 -26.05 -11.96
N THR A 235 -85.10 -24.87 -11.50
CA THR A 235 -86.47 -24.45 -11.15
C THR A 235 -86.86 -23.21 -11.96
N GLY A 236 -88.16 -22.88 -12.05
CA GLY A 236 -88.66 -21.76 -12.85
C GLY A 236 -89.19 -22.15 -14.23
N LEU A 237 -89.61 -21.16 -15.04
CA LEU A 237 -90.33 -21.39 -16.29
C LEU A 237 -89.47 -22.03 -17.39
N ALA A 238 -88.15 -21.77 -17.41
CA ALA A 238 -87.22 -22.40 -18.35
C ALA A 238 -86.56 -23.68 -17.80
N ALA A 239 -87.04 -24.20 -16.66
CA ALA A 239 -86.44 -25.37 -16.00
C ALA A 239 -86.31 -26.64 -16.87
N PRO A 240 -87.26 -27.03 -17.75
CA PRO A 240 -87.12 -28.24 -18.55
C PRO A 240 -85.89 -28.21 -19.48
N ALA A 241 -85.70 -27.11 -20.22
CA ALA A 241 -84.56 -26.95 -21.12
C ALA A 241 -83.23 -26.86 -20.34
N ALA A 242 -83.20 -26.12 -19.24
CA ALA A 242 -82.04 -26.04 -18.36
C ALA A 242 -81.67 -27.39 -17.74
N ASN A 243 -82.65 -28.22 -17.33
CA ASN A 243 -82.42 -29.55 -16.78
C ASN A 243 -81.89 -30.54 -17.84
N THR A 244 -82.36 -30.46 -19.10
CA THR A 244 -81.80 -31.25 -20.21
C THR A 244 -80.34 -30.91 -20.45
N ALA A 245 -79.97 -29.62 -20.49
CA ALA A 245 -78.58 -29.20 -20.64
C ALA A 245 -77.72 -29.59 -19.42
N LEU A 246 -78.26 -29.48 -18.20
CA LEU A 246 -77.58 -29.85 -16.96
C LEU A 246 -77.25 -31.36 -16.91
N ALA A 247 -78.15 -32.21 -17.41
CA ALA A 247 -77.94 -33.65 -17.49
C ALA A 247 -76.73 -34.05 -18.37
N LEU A 248 -76.36 -33.22 -19.35
CA LEU A 248 -75.20 -33.47 -20.22
C LEU A 248 -73.86 -33.16 -19.54
N ILE A 249 -73.82 -32.20 -18.59
CA ILE A 249 -72.58 -31.76 -17.94
C ILE A 249 -72.29 -32.42 -16.58
N LYS A 250 -73.33 -32.94 -15.88
CA LYS A 250 -73.16 -33.70 -14.63
C LYS A 250 -72.21 -34.90 -14.73
N PRO A 251 -72.25 -35.76 -15.78
CA PRO A 251 -71.50 -37.01 -15.78
C PRO A 251 -69.98 -36.82 -15.67
N ALA A 252 -69.42 -35.78 -16.28
CA ALA A 252 -67.98 -35.51 -16.25
C ALA A 252 -67.45 -35.30 -14.82
N LEU A 253 -68.18 -34.51 -14.01
CA LEU A 253 -67.83 -34.29 -12.60
C LEU A 253 -68.08 -35.54 -11.74
N ILE A 254 -69.19 -36.25 -11.96
CA ILE A 254 -69.49 -37.50 -11.23
C ILE A 254 -68.41 -38.55 -11.51
N THR A 255 -67.97 -38.73 -12.76
CA THR A 255 -66.87 -39.63 -13.11
C THR A 255 -65.56 -39.21 -12.45
N ALA A 256 -65.24 -37.92 -12.41
CA ALA A 256 -64.04 -37.43 -11.72
C ALA A 256 -64.09 -37.76 -10.21
N ILE A 257 -65.25 -37.64 -9.57
CA ILE A 257 -65.45 -37.98 -8.16
C ILE A 257 -65.34 -39.50 -7.95
N ASP A 258 -66.01 -40.31 -8.76
CA ASP A 258 -66.04 -41.77 -8.62
C ASP A 258 -64.65 -42.41 -8.85
N ASN A 259 -63.82 -41.80 -9.71
CA ASN A 259 -62.41 -42.18 -9.90
C ASN A 259 -61.54 -42.07 -8.63
N VAL A 260 -61.98 -41.33 -7.61
CA VAL A 260 -61.28 -41.20 -6.32
C VAL A 260 -62.06 -41.87 -5.19
N LEU A 261 -63.39 -41.70 -5.18
CA LEU A 261 -64.28 -42.26 -4.18
C LEU A 261 -64.27 -43.80 -4.20
N VAL A 262 -64.33 -44.45 -5.37
CA VAL A 262 -64.36 -45.92 -5.46
C VAL A 262 -63.05 -46.56 -4.97
N PRO A 263 -61.84 -46.10 -5.36
CA PRO A 263 -60.59 -46.56 -4.77
C PRO A 263 -60.49 -46.30 -3.26
N LEU A 264 -60.96 -45.14 -2.78
CA LEU A 264 -60.96 -44.79 -1.35
C LEU A 264 -61.94 -45.63 -0.51
N VAL A 265 -63.05 -46.08 -1.11
CA VAL A 265 -63.99 -47.02 -0.49
C VAL A 265 -63.39 -48.42 -0.40
N ASN A 266 -62.76 -48.89 -1.47
CA ASN A 266 -62.23 -50.26 -1.59
C ASN A 266 -60.80 -50.44 -1.06
N GLY A 267 -60.12 -49.37 -0.65
CA GLY A 267 -58.73 -49.41 -0.19
C GLY A 267 -57.71 -49.69 -1.30
N THR A 268 -58.03 -49.33 -2.56
CA THR A 268 -57.19 -49.62 -3.74
C THR A 268 -56.57 -48.35 -4.33
N GLY A 269 -55.66 -48.52 -5.29
CA GLY A 269 -55.13 -47.40 -6.11
C GLY A 269 -54.18 -46.43 -5.41
N GLY A 270 -53.69 -46.71 -4.20
CA GLY A 270 -52.69 -45.89 -3.50
C GLY A 270 -53.17 -44.50 -3.07
N ILE A 271 -54.46 -44.19 -3.20
CA ILE A 271 -55.02 -42.88 -2.82
C ILE A 271 -54.78 -42.58 -1.33
N LEU A 272 -54.83 -43.59 -0.47
CA LEU A 272 -54.61 -43.41 0.96
C LEU A 272 -53.18 -42.94 1.28
N ASP A 273 -52.18 -43.48 0.57
CA ASP A 273 -50.78 -43.04 0.72
C ASP A 273 -50.58 -41.61 0.22
N LEU A 274 -51.26 -41.22 -0.87
CA LEU A 274 -51.26 -39.85 -1.37
C LEU A 274 -51.89 -38.87 -0.34
N LEU A 275 -53.02 -39.25 0.26
CA LEU A 275 -53.66 -38.48 1.32
C LEU A 275 -52.77 -38.39 2.57
N LEU A 276 -52.15 -39.50 2.99
CA LEU A 276 -51.22 -39.54 4.12
C LEU A 276 -50.00 -38.63 3.90
N ASN A 277 -49.39 -38.69 2.72
CA ASN A 277 -48.25 -37.84 2.35
C ASN A 277 -48.63 -36.34 2.28
N ALA A 278 -49.86 -36.02 1.85
CA ALA A 278 -50.37 -34.65 1.84
C ALA A 278 -50.88 -34.16 3.22
N SER A 279 -50.94 -35.04 4.23
CA SER A 279 -51.48 -34.76 5.56
C SER A 279 -50.44 -34.33 6.58
N ALA A 280 -50.88 -33.50 7.53
CA ALA A 280 -50.15 -33.01 8.70
C ALA A 280 -50.94 -33.29 9.98
N LEU A 281 -50.23 -33.56 11.07
CA LEU A 281 -50.83 -33.59 12.41
C LEU A 281 -51.20 -32.16 12.84
N GLY A 282 -52.38 -32.03 13.45
CA GLY A 282 -52.89 -30.80 14.03
C GLY A 282 -52.45 -30.62 15.48
N ASN A 283 -53.36 -30.09 16.32
CA ASN A 283 -53.22 -30.26 17.77
C ASN A 283 -53.37 -31.75 18.09
N THR A 284 -52.36 -32.32 18.74
CA THR A 284 -52.24 -33.76 18.98
C THR A 284 -51.99 -34.02 20.46
N ARG A 285 -52.70 -35.03 21.00
CA ARG A 285 -52.43 -35.64 22.30
C ARG A 285 -52.23 -37.13 22.11
N ILE A 286 -51.10 -37.64 22.57
CA ILE A 286 -50.69 -39.04 22.52
C ILE A 286 -50.54 -39.52 23.95
N THR A 287 -51.14 -40.66 24.30
CA THR A 287 -50.96 -41.33 25.60
C THR A 287 -50.33 -42.69 25.35
N ILE A 288 -49.13 -42.91 25.86
CA ILE A 288 -48.37 -44.17 25.78
C ILE A 288 -48.45 -44.85 27.15
N PRO A 289 -49.22 -45.94 27.31
CA PRO A 289 -49.25 -46.70 28.55
C PRO A 289 -47.95 -47.49 28.73
N THR A 290 -47.27 -47.28 29.87
CA THR A 290 -46.03 -48.00 30.20
C THR A 290 -46.13 -48.70 31.55
N LYS A 291 -45.23 -49.66 31.76
CA LYS A 291 -45.05 -50.38 33.01
C LYS A 291 -43.59 -50.25 33.41
N ILE A 292 -43.33 -49.64 34.56
CA ILE A 292 -41.98 -49.39 35.08
C ILE A 292 -41.78 -50.27 36.31
N THR A 293 -40.65 -50.96 36.39
CA THR A 293 -40.21 -51.70 37.58
C THR A 293 -39.09 -50.93 38.24
N ALA A 294 -39.17 -50.64 39.53
CA ALA A 294 -38.08 -49.99 40.26
C ALA A 294 -36.85 -50.93 40.27
N PRO A 295 -35.65 -50.47 39.85
CA PRO A 295 -34.43 -51.27 39.92
C PRO A 295 -34.16 -51.78 41.35
N PRO A 296 -33.60 -53.00 41.54
CA PRO A 296 -33.43 -53.61 42.86
C PRO A 296 -32.52 -52.83 43.81
N SER A 297 -31.59 -52.04 43.27
CA SER A 297 -30.68 -51.17 44.01
C SER A 297 -30.37 -49.95 43.16
N ILE A 298 -30.19 -48.79 43.78
CA ILE A 298 -29.90 -47.51 43.14
C ILE A 298 -28.96 -46.72 44.06
N GLN A 299 -27.73 -46.44 43.62
CA GLN A 299 -26.68 -45.88 44.50
C GLN A 299 -26.96 -44.45 45.00
N SER A 300 -27.81 -43.70 44.30
CA SER A 300 -28.22 -42.33 44.65
C SER A 300 -29.62 -42.06 44.13
N ASN A 301 -30.23 -40.95 44.55
CA ASN A 301 -31.48 -40.49 43.94
C ASN A 301 -31.33 -40.36 42.41
N LEU A 302 -32.32 -40.88 41.68
CA LEU A 302 -32.32 -40.96 40.22
C LEU A 302 -33.50 -40.17 39.64
N ASP A 303 -33.21 -39.27 38.70
CA ASP A 303 -34.19 -38.42 38.02
C ASP A 303 -34.34 -38.91 36.58
N ALA A 304 -35.10 -39.99 36.39
CA ALA A 304 -35.18 -40.70 35.13
C ALA A 304 -35.90 -39.86 34.07
N ARG A 305 -35.12 -39.28 33.14
CA ARG A 305 -35.59 -38.39 32.06
C ARG A 305 -36.14 -39.18 30.88
N PHE A 306 -37.47 -39.31 30.79
CA PHE A 306 -38.13 -39.78 29.59
C PHE A 306 -38.32 -38.62 28.60
N VAL A 307 -38.17 -38.91 27.31
CA VAL A 307 -38.37 -37.92 26.22
C VAL A 307 -39.37 -38.48 25.23
N GLY A 308 -40.54 -37.85 25.14
CA GLY A 308 -41.63 -38.27 24.26
C GLY A 308 -41.87 -37.29 23.11
N SER A 309 -42.07 -37.80 21.90
CA SER A 309 -42.36 -37.01 20.70
C SER A 309 -43.27 -37.76 19.72
N ALA A 310 -43.65 -37.09 18.62
CA ALA A 310 -44.16 -37.72 17.41
C ALA A 310 -43.21 -37.36 16.25
N VAL A 311 -42.68 -38.34 15.55
CA VAL A 311 -41.60 -38.17 14.56
C VAL A 311 -41.89 -38.87 13.23
N GLN A 312 -41.26 -38.40 12.15
CA GLN A 312 -41.21 -39.06 10.84
C GLN A 312 -39.78 -39.44 10.49
N THR A 313 -39.47 -40.75 10.47
CA THR A 313 -38.11 -41.26 10.24
C THR A 313 -38.11 -42.73 9.80
N ASN A 314 -37.11 -43.11 8.99
CA ASN A 314 -36.82 -44.51 8.65
C ASN A 314 -35.98 -45.23 9.72
N LEU A 315 -35.39 -44.48 10.67
CA LEU A 315 -34.54 -45.01 11.73
C LEU A 315 -34.98 -44.44 13.08
N LEU A 316 -35.38 -45.33 13.99
CA LEU A 316 -35.69 -44.99 15.38
C LEU A 316 -34.44 -45.23 16.23
N ASP A 317 -33.73 -44.14 16.53
CA ASP A 317 -32.53 -44.14 17.36
C ASP A 317 -32.65 -43.12 18.51
N VAL A 318 -31.98 -43.39 19.63
CA VAL A 318 -32.07 -42.57 20.85
C VAL A 318 -31.35 -41.24 20.71
N ASP A 319 -30.16 -41.23 20.11
CA ASP A 319 -29.33 -40.03 20.05
C ASP A 319 -29.97 -38.99 19.12
N VAL A 320 -30.63 -39.48 18.07
CA VAL A 320 -31.50 -38.71 17.15
C VAL A 320 -32.70 -38.05 17.87
N LEU A 321 -33.22 -38.62 18.96
CA LEU A 321 -34.39 -38.13 19.71
C LEU A 321 -34.02 -37.31 20.95
N SER A 322 -32.73 -37.25 21.32
CA SER A 322 -32.25 -36.67 22.58
C SER A 322 -32.52 -35.16 22.76
N GLY A 323 -32.71 -34.45 21.65
CA GLY A 323 -32.91 -33.00 21.57
C GLY A 323 -34.36 -32.50 21.58
N ALA A 324 -35.37 -33.39 21.71
CA ALA A 324 -36.78 -32.98 21.71
C ALA A 324 -37.24 -32.36 23.05
N ASP A 325 -38.13 -31.37 22.98
CA ASP A 325 -38.65 -30.60 24.13
C ASP A 325 -39.60 -31.40 25.05
N GLY A 326 -40.15 -32.53 24.59
CA GLY A 326 -41.17 -33.33 25.28
C GLY A 326 -40.64 -34.14 26.46
N VAL A 327 -40.06 -33.50 27.47
CA VAL A 327 -39.43 -34.15 28.62
C VAL A 327 -40.42 -34.41 29.76
N SER A 328 -40.35 -35.59 30.37
CA SER A 328 -41.03 -35.90 31.63
C SER A 328 -40.16 -36.79 32.54
N TYR A 329 -40.24 -36.59 33.85
CA TYR A 329 -39.39 -37.28 34.82
C TYR A 329 -40.17 -38.28 35.68
N VAL A 330 -39.55 -39.42 35.96
CA VAL A 330 -39.94 -40.32 37.05
C VAL A 330 -38.81 -40.32 38.07
N TYR A 331 -39.13 -40.01 39.33
CA TYR A 331 -38.13 -39.82 40.39
C TYR A 331 -38.05 -41.07 41.26
N LEU A 332 -36.88 -41.70 41.28
CA LEU A 332 -36.58 -42.85 42.13
C LEU A 332 -35.65 -42.44 43.27
N ALA A 333 -35.79 -43.12 44.41
CA ALA A 333 -34.95 -42.90 45.58
C ALA A 333 -33.73 -43.84 45.55
N GLY A 334 -32.57 -43.33 45.96
CA GLY A 334 -31.40 -44.17 46.20
C GLY A 334 -31.52 -44.99 47.48
N ASP A 335 -30.76 -46.07 47.57
CA ASP A 335 -30.58 -46.86 48.79
C ASP A 335 -29.88 -45.99 49.86
N VAL A 336 -30.59 -45.66 50.94
CA VAL A 336 -30.03 -44.83 52.03
C VAL A 336 -29.06 -45.64 52.90
N ASN A 337 -27.80 -45.67 52.49
CA ASN A 337 -26.68 -45.99 53.37
C ASN A 337 -26.55 -44.90 54.45
N LEU A 338 -27.23 -45.08 55.59
CA LEU A 338 -27.11 -44.16 56.72
C LEU A 338 -25.68 -44.23 57.28
N THR A 339 -24.99 -43.09 57.24
CA THR A 339 -23.61 -42.94 57.71
C THR A 339 -23.55 -41.85 58.77
N LEU A 340 -22.69 -42.03 59.79
CA LEU A 340 -22.34 -40.94 60.70
C LEU A 340 -21.52 -39.91 59.92
N VAL A 341 -21.85 -38.64 60.10
CA VAL A 341 -21.10 -37.52 59.54
C VAL A 341 -19.90 -37.28 60.45
N ALA A 342 -18.70 -37.37 59.88
CA ALA A 342 -17.48 -37.03 60.58
C ALA A 342 -17.55 -35.56 61.05
N PRO A 343 -17.35 -35.27 62.34
CA PRO A 343 -17.23 -33.89 62.80
C PRO A 343 -16.05 -33.22 62.11
N THR A 344 -16.27 -32.00 61.60
CA THR A 344 -15.29 -31.28 60.79
C THR A 344 -14.23 -30.59 61.65
N GLY A 345 -12.98 -30.65 61.20
CA GLY A 345 -11.82 -30.12 61.94
C GLY A 345 -11.25 -31.11 62.96
N ASN A 346 -10.04 -30.84 63.43
CA ASN A 346 -9.39 -31.62 64.47
C ASN A 346 -9.93 -31.19 65.85
N LEU A 347 -10.11 -32.15 66.76
CA LEU A 347 -10.18 -31.80 68.18
C LEU A 347 -8.80 -31.27 68.60
N THR A 348 -8.80 -30.33 69.53
CA THR A 348 -7.58 -29.82 70.14
C THR A 348 -7.67 -29.93 71.66
N ALA A 349 -6.52 -30.18 72.28
CA ALA A 349 -6.31 -29.99 73.71
C ALA A 349 -4.89 -29.47 73.92
N THR A 350 -4.66 -28.80 75.04
CA THR A 350 -3.34 -28.28 75.39
C THR A 350 -2.89 -28.90 76.71
N THR A 351 -1.62 -29.29 76.79
CA THR A 351 -1.00 -29.72 78.05
C THR A 351 -0.84 -28.51 78.98
N SER A 352 -0.64 -28.72 80.29
CA SER A 352 -0.48 -27.58 81.20
C SER A 352 0.86 -26.85 81.07
N ALA A 353 1.86 -27.50 80.47
CA ALA A 353 3.23 -27.00 80.29
C ALA A 353 3.95 -27.88 79.25
N VAL A 354 5.02 -27.37 78.62
CA VAL A 354 5.81 -28.12 77.64
C VAL A 354 6.28 -29.47 78.22
N GLY A 355 5.96 -30.57 77.53
CA GLY A 355 6.27 -31.94 77.95
C GLY A 355 5.33 -32.56 79.00
N ALA A 356 4.26 -31.90 79.44
CA ALA A 356 3.30 -32.47 80.40
C ALA A 356 2.34 -33.48 79.74
N SER A 357 1.84 -34.45 80.53
CA SER A 357 0.96 -35.54 80.06
C SER A 357 -0.43 -35.53 80.70
N ASN A 358 -1.08 -34.36 80.76
CA ASN A 358 -2.33 -34.12 81.47
C ASN A 358 -3.42 -33.41 80.65
N ALA A 359 -3.28 -33.34 79.33
CA ALA A 359 -4.27 -32.68 78.49
C ALA A 359 -5.61 -33.45 78.46
N THR A 360 -6.71 -32.69 78.47
CA THR A 360 -8.09 -33.21 78.40
C THR A 360 -8.79 -32.58 77.20
N ALA A 361 -9.38 -33.41 76.34
CA ALA A 361 -10.16 -32.97 75.18
C ALA A 361 -11.67 -33.01 75.48
N THR A 362 -12.42 -32.03 74.96
CA THR A 362 -13.89 -32.09 74.94
C THR A 362 -14.34 -32.94 73.76
N ILE A 363 -14.99 -34.07 74.02
CA ILE A 363 -15.41 -35.04 73.00
C ILE A 363 -16.95 -35.04 72.88
N PRO A 364 -17.53 -34.93 71.67
CA PRO A 364 -18.97 -35.04 71.44
C PRO A 364 -19.56 -36.39 71.90
N THR A 365 -20.75 -36.34 72.51
CA THR A 365 -21.56 -37.51 72.89
C THR A 365 -22.60 -37.91 71.85
N THR A 366 -22.82 -37.05 70.84
CA THR A 366 -23.70 -37.28 69.69
C THR A 366 -23.03 -36.80 68.41
N LEU A 367 -23.21 -37.52 67.31
CA LEU A 367 -22.85 -37.07 65.95
C LEU A 367 -24.08 -37.03 65.05
N LYS A 368 -24.06 -36.15 64.05
CA LYS A 368 -25.09 -36.13 63.01
C LYS A 368 -24.97 -37.38 62.13
N ASN A 369 -26.08 -37.95 61.68
CA ASN A 369 -26.07 -38.81 60.51
C ASN A 369 -26.20 -38.00 59.21
N ASN A 370 -26.03 -38.64 58.06
CA ASN A 370 -26.15 -38.02 56.74
C ASN A 370 -27.57 -37.51 56.39
N ALA A 371 -28.56 -37.73 57.25
CA ALA A 371 -29.90 -37.13 57.18
C ALA A 371 -30.10 -35.93 58.14
N GLY A 372 -29.08 -35.55 58.92
CA GLY A 372 -29.12 -34.40 59.84
C GLY A 372 -29.66 -34.69 61.25
N THR A 373 -29.98 -35.94 61.56
CA THR A 373 -30.43 -36.37 62.90
C THR A 373 -29.25 -36.60 63.84
N ASP A 374 -29.36 -36.17 65.09
CA ASP A 374 -28.36 -36.48 66.13
C ASP A 374 -28.45 -37.96 66.57
N VAL A 375 -27.33 -38.66 66.50
CA VAL A 375 -27.17 -40.07 66.87
C VAL A 375 -26.22 -40.14 68.08
N PRO A 376 -26.62 -40.76 69.20
CA PRO A 376 -25.72 -41.03 70.33
C PRO A 376 -24.54 -41.90 69.90
N VAL A 377 -23.33 -41.51 70.29
CA VAL A 377 -22.08 -42.23 70.00
C VAL A 377 -21.31 -42.57 71.26
N THR A 378 -20.61 -43.69 71.27
CA THR A 378 -19.49 -43.93 72.19
C THR A 378 -18.18 -43.56 71.51
N SER A 379 -17.14 -43.22 72.29
CA SER A 379 -15.84 -42.82 71.77
C SER A 379 -14.68 -43.49 72.48
N VAL A 380 -13.61 -43.77 71.72
CA VAL A 380 -12.33 -44.31 72.23
C VAL A 380 -11.20 -43.48 71.63
N ILE A 381 -10.30 -42.96 72.48
CA ILE A 381 -9.06 -42.31 72.04
C ILE A 381 -7.97 -43.38 71.92
N THR A 382 -7.26 -43.42 70.79
CA THR A 382 -6.06 -44.24 70.61
C THR A 382 -4.85 -43.37 70.23
N ASN A 383 -3.65 -43.81 70.64
CA ASN A 383 -2.40 -43.21 70.19
C ASN A 383 -2.03 -43.67 68.75
N SER A 384 -0.87 -43.23 68.25
CA SER A 384 -0.35 -43.61 66.92
C SER A 384 -0.06 -45.11 66.75
N SER A 385 0.12 -45.87 67.82
CA SER A 385 0.23 -47.34 67.79
C SER A 385 -1.12 -48.07 67.90
N GLY A 386 -2.25 -47.34 67.85
CA GLY A 386 -3.60 -47.91 67.97
C GLY A 386 -3.98 -48.34 69.39
N THR A 387 -3.16 -48.04 70.40
CA THR A 387 -3.38 -48.39 71.80
C THR A 387 -4.34 -47.40 72.45
N PRO A 388 -5.40 -47.84 73.17
CA PRO A 388 -6.31 -46.94 73.88
C PRO A 388 -5.59 -46.09 74.93
N VAL A 389 -5.98 -44.82 75.05
CA VAL A 389 -5.47 -43.86 76.05
C VAL A 389 -6.60 -43.13 76.76
N THR A 390 -6.38 -42.78 78.03
CA THR A 390 -7.38 -42.10 78.87
C THR A 390 -7.42 -40.60 78.56
N ASN A 391 -8.61 -40.05 78.35
CA ASN A 391 -8.78 -38.60 78.27
C ASN A 391 -8.38 -37.93 79.60
N GLY A 392 -7.50 -36.93 79.57
CA GLY A 392 -6.87 -36.37 80.78
C GLY A 392 -5.50 -36.96 81.13
N GLN A 393 -5.01 -37.95 80.37
CA GLN A 393 -3.64 -38.47 80.46
C GLN A 393 -2.93 -38.39 79.09
N LEU A 394 -3.15 -37.28 78.37
CA LEU A 394 -2.62 -37.07 77.03
C LEU A 394 -1.40 -36.13 77.10
N SER A 395 -0.31 -36.53 76.44
CA SER A 395 0.88 -35.70 76.18
C SER A 395 0.76 -35.00 74.84
N ALA A 396 1.64 -34.03 74.54
CA ALA A 396 1.73 -33.48 73.19
C ALA A 396 1.92 -34.60 72.15
N GLY A 397 1.16 -34.53 71.05
CA GLY A 397 1.10 -35.58 70.04
C GLY A 397 -0.25 -35.66 69.32
N THR A 398 -0.34 -36.60 68.37
CA THR A 398 -1.56 -36.83 67.57
C THR A 398 -2.20 -38.15 67.97
N TYR A 399 -3.51 -38.10 68.21
CA TYR A 399 -4.36 -39.21 68.64
C TYR A 399 -5.54 -39.37 67.68
N THR A 400 -6.10 -40.59 67.64
CA THR A 400 -7.33 -40.88 66.88
C THR A 400 -8.48 -41.09 67.85
N VAL A 401 -9.54 -40.29 67.73
CA VAL A 401 -10.81 -40.54 68.41
C VAL A 401 -11.71 -41.33 67.47
N THR A 402 -12.05 -42.55 67.84
CA THR A 402 -12.99 -43.40 67.08
C THR A 402 -14.37 -43.31 67.71
N TYR A 403 -15.38 -42.93 66.93
CA TYR A 403 -16.79 -42.89 67.31
C TYR A 403 -17.52 -44.13 66.78
N SER A 404 -18.41 -44.69 67.60
CA SER A 404 -19.21 -45.87 67.28
C SER A 404 -20.68 -45.69 67.65
N ALA A 405 -21.58 -46.17 66.78
CA ALA A 405 -23.02 -46.28 67.04
C ALA A 405 -23.59 -47.54 66.38
N ALA A 406 -24.59 -48.17 67.01
CA ALA A 406 -25.20 -49.39 66.49
C ALA A 406 -25.91 -49.14 65.14
N GLY A 407 -25.62 -49.97 64.13
CA GLY A 407 -26.18 -49.83 62.78
C GLY A 407 -25.45 -48.83 61.88
N TYR A 408 -24.37 -48.19 62.36
CA TYR A 408 -23.55 -47.27 61.58
C TYR A 408 -22.10 -47.76 61.50
N ALA A 409 -21.39 -47.39 60.44
CA ALA A 409 -19.94 -47.57 60.37
C ALA A 409 -19.23 -46.65 61.39
N ASN A 410 -18.12 -47.12 61.96
CA ASN A 410 -17.26 -46.30 62.81
C ASN A 410 -16.68 -45.12 62.03
N VAL A 411 -16.54 -43.97 62.70
CA VAL A 411 -15.96 -42.75 62.12
C VAL A 411 -14.87 -42.23 63.02
N THR A 412 -13.75 -41.81 62.46
CA THR A 412 -12.60 -41.31 63.21
C THR A 412 -12.47 -39.79 63.09
N GLN A 413 -11.88 -39.17 64.11
CA GLN A 413 -11.47 -37.77 64.11
C GLN A 413 -10.08 -37.65 64.74
N THR A 414 -9.26 -36.78 64.18
CA THR A 414 -7.94 -36.47 64.75
C THR A 414 -8.08 -35.59 65.98
N LEU A 415 -7.45 -35.99 67.08
CA LEU A 415 -7.20 -35.15 68.25
C LEU A 415 -5.73 -34.75 68.26
N VAL A 416 -5.46 -33.46 68.11
CA VAL A 416 -4.11 -32.90 68.24
C VAL A 416 -3.96 -32.34 69.64
N VAL A 417 -3.02 -32.88 70.39
CA VAL A 417 -2.61 -32.34 71.69
C VAL A 417 -1.34 -31.55 71.47
N THR A 418 -1.36 -30.26 71.81
CA THR A 418 -0.16 -29.41 71.73
C THR A 418 0.34 -29.08 73.12
N ASP A 419 1.63 -28.80 73.22
CA ASP A 419 2.13 -28.00 74.34
C ASP A 419 1.71 -26.53 74.17
N PRO A 420 1.69 -25.73 75.25
CA PRO A 420 1.55 -24.28 75.13
C PRO A 420 2.74 -23.70 74.35
N ALA A 421 2.49 -22.65 73.56
CA ALA A 421 3.53 -22.04 72.73
C ALA A 421 4.67 -21.48 73.59
N ASP A 422 5.90 -21.86 73.25
CA ASP A 422 7.10 -21.19 73.74
C ASP A 422 7.19 -19.79 73.13
N THR A 423 7.32 -18.78 73.99
CA THR A 423 7.25 -17.35 73.64
C THR A 423 8.55 -16.61 73.99
N THR A 424 9.62 -17.34 74.29
CA THR A 424 10.89 -16.79 74.79
C THR A 424 11.86 -16.53 73.62
N PRO A 425 12.18 -15.29 73.25
CA PRO A 425 13.08 -15.06 72.11
C PRO A 425 14.55 -15.39 72.43
N PRO A 426 15.32 -15.89 71.44
CA PRO A 426 16.75 -16.08 71.58
C PRO A 426 17.49 -14.75 71.78
N ALA A 427 18.68 -14.83 72.38
CA ALA A 427 19.58 -13.69 72.48
C ALA A 427 20.03 -13.17 71.10
N ALA A 428 20.34 -11.87 71.00
CA ALA A 428 20.82 -11.26 69.77
C ALA A 428 22.13 -11.92 69.26
N PRO A 429 22.25 -12.25 67.97
CA PRO A 429 23.48 -12.77 67.39
C PRO A 429 24.67 -11.83 67.60
N ILE A 430 25.84 -12.39 67.91
CA ILE A 430 27.10 -11.68 67.82
C ILE A 430 27.61 -11.81 66.37
N VAL A 431 28.09 -10.71 65.79
CA VAL A 431 28.77 -10.73 64.48
C VAL A 431 30.28 -10.62 64.74
N SER A 432 31.02 -11.68 64.40
CA SER A 432 32.48 -11.74 64.57
C SER A 432 33.25 -11.15 63.39
N GLY A 433 32.65 -11.09 62.19
CA GLY A 433 33.25 -10.44 61.04
C GLY A 433 32.38 -10.45 59.79
N VAL A 434 32.66 -9.52 58.87
CA VAL A 434 32.15 -9.53 57.50
C VAL A 434 33.34 -9.37 56.54
N THR A 435 33.50 -10.30 55.62
CA THR A 435 34.59 -10.34 54.62
C THR A 435 34.04 -10.51 53.21
N GLY A 436 34.81 -10.18 52.18
CA GLY A 436 34.40 -10.32 50.77
C GLY A 436 34.21 -8.98 50.05
N ASN A 437 33.61 -9.01 48.86
CA ASN A 437 33.42 -7.85 47.97
C ASN A 437 32.21 -8.04 47.04
N SER A 438 31.83 -7.01 46.29
CA SER A 438 30.66 -7.00 45.41
C SER A 438 30.74 -7.94 44.20
N THR A 439 31.94 -8.43 43.86
CA THR A 439 32.16 -9.37 42.74
C THR A 439 32.03 -10.82 43.21
N ASN A 440 32.67 -11.17 44.33
CA ASN A 440 32.74 -12.54 44.84
C ASN A 440 31.68 -12.86 45.89
N GLY A 441 30.91 -11.85 46.33
CA GLY A 441 30.00 -11.96 47.46
C GLY A 441 30.68 -11.68 48.80
N TYR A 442 29.86 -11.67 49.85
CA TYR A 442 30.29 -11.44 51.23
C TYR A 442 30.08 -12.68 52.09
N THR A 443 30.83 -12.81 53.17
CA THR A 443 30.67 -13.85 54.18
C THR A 443 30.58 -13.18 55.55
N VAL A 444 29.49 -13.44 56.26
CA VAL A 444 29.25 -12.97 57.63
C VAL A 444 29.45 -14.16 58.57
N THR A 445 30.29 -14.00 59.59
CA THR A 445 30.53 -15.01 60.63
C THR A 445 30.18 -14.47 62.00
N GLY A 446 29.82 -15.36 62.93
CA GLY A 446 29.44 -14.97 64.28
C GLY A 446 28.93 -16.12 65.14
N THR A 447 28.27 -15.78 66.25
CA THR A 447 27.61 -16.75 67.15
C THR A 447 26.18 -16.34 67.52
N ALA A 448 25.31 -17.30 67.78
CA ALA A 448 23.99 -17.12 68.37
C ALA A 448 23.59 -18.38 69.15
N GLU A 449 22.31 -18.53 69.51
CA GLU A 449 21.82 -19.76 70.16
C GLU A 449 22.06 -21.00 69.29
N PRO A 450 22.55 -22.14 69.82
CA PRO A 450 22.82 -23.35 69.05
C PRO A 450 21.59 -23.90 68.30
N ASN A 451 21.81 -24.37 67.07
CA ASN A 451 20.77 -24.84 66.14
C ASN A 451 19.67 -23.80 65.78
N SER A 452 19.86 -22.50 66.07
CA SER A 452 18.96 -21.43 65.63
C SER A 452 19.17 -21.05 64.16
N THR A 453 18.15 -20.45 63.54
CA THR A 453 18.21 -19.93 62.16
C THR A 453 18.68 -18.48 62.16
N ILE A 454 19.79 -18.20 61.48
CA ILE A 454 20.28 -16.85 61.26
C ILE A 454 19.63 -16.26 60.01
N THR A 455 19.07 -15.06 60.15
CA THR A 455 18.54 -14.25 59.03
C THR A 455 19.29 -12.93 58.96
N ILE A 456 19.79 -12.59 57.77
CA ILE A 456 20.50 -11.33 57.51
C ILE A 456 19.67 -10.49 56.55
N LYS A 457 19.33 -9.28 56.97
CA LYS A 457 18.54 -8.29 56.19
C LYS A 457 19.38 -7.08 55.86
N ASN A 458 19.13 -6.44 54.72
CA ASN A 458 19.73 -5.16 54.37
C ASN A 458 19.00 -3.97 55.06
N GLY A 459 19.50 -2.76 54.84
CA GLY A 459 18.89 -1.52 55.35
C GLY A 459 17.45 -1.23 54.89
N SER A 460 16.94 -1.88 53.83
CA SER A 460 15.52 -1.81 53.42
C SER A 460 14.64 -2.90 54.05
N GLY A 461 15.20 -3.72 54.95
CA GLY A 461 14.49 -4.82 55.64
C GLY A 461 14.33 -6.09 54.80
N THR A 462 14.95 -6.15 53.61
CA THR A 462 14.91 -7.29 52.70
C THR A 462 15.93 -8.35 53.13
N THR A 463 15.54 -9.62 53.23
CA THR A 463 16.47 -10.71 53.52
C THR A 463 17.47 -10.89 52.37
N VAL A 464 18.76 -10.84 52.69
CA VAL A 464 19.88 -10.99 51.74
C VAL A 464 20.72 -12.24 52.00
N GLY A 465 20.51 -12.93 53.12
CA GLY A 465 21.07 -14.25 53.38
C GLY A 465 20.45 -14.93 54.59
N THR A 466 20.54 -16.24 54.63
CA THR A 466 20.09 -17.10 55.73
C THR A 466 21.09 -18.22 55.96
N GLY A 467 21.16 -18.71 57.19
CA GLY A 467 21.91 -19.92 57.55
C GLY A 467 21.45 -20.43 58.91
N THR A 468 22.18 -21.38 59.47
CA THR A 468 21.93 -21.90 60.83
C THR A 468 23.20 -21.83 61.64
N THR A 469 23.07 -21.73 62.96
CA THR A 469 24.20 -22.03 63.86
C THR A 469 24.44 -23.54 63.96
N ASP A 470 25.67 -23.94 64.20
CA ASP A 470 26.02 -25.30 64.62
C ASP A 470 25.56 -25.61 66.06
N GLY A 471 25.81 -26.84 66.52
CA GLY A 471 25.50 -27.27 67.89
C GLY A 471 26.35 -26.61 68.99
N SER A 472 27.30 -25.74 68.63
CA SER A 472 28.08 -24.87 69.53
C SER A 472 27.70 -23.38 69.41
N GLY A 473 26.71 -23.05 68.57
CA GLY A 473 26.24 -21.68 68.36
C GLY A 473 26.98 -20.89 67.28
N ASN A 474 27.96 -21.44 66.55
CA ASN A 474 28.69 -20.70 65.51
C ASN A 474 27.91 -20.68 64.19
N TYR A 475 27.93 -19.57 63.46
CA TYR A 475 27.36 -19.49 62.12
C TYR A 475 28.33 -18.89 61.10
N THR A 476 28.09 -19.22 59.83
CA THR A 476 28.71 -18.61 58.65
C THR A 476 27.64 -18.49 57.57
N VAL A 477 27.38 -17.28 57.09
CA VAL A 477 26.35 -16.98 56.08
C VAL A 477 26.98 -16.24 54.91
N THR A 478 26.90 -16.82 53.72
CA THR A 478 27.33 -16.16 52.47
C THR A 478 26.20 -15.29 51.91
N LEU A 479 26.53 -14.06 51.51
CA LEU A 479 25.64 -13.09 50.88
C LEU A 479 26.05 -12.86 49.43
N PRO A 480 25.10 -12.61 48.51
CA PRO A 480 25.43 -12.29 47.12
C PRO A 480 26.12 -10.91 47.02
N GLY A 481 27.01 -10.75 46.04
CA GLY A 481 27.73 -9.50 45.82
C GLY A 481 26.82 -8.29 45.51
N SER A 482 25.60 -8.55 45.04
CA SER A 482 24.53 -7.56 44.82
C SER A 482 24.04 -6.84 46.07
N VAL A 483 24.46 -7.26 47.28
CA VAL A 483 24.31 -6.46 48.51
C VAL A 483 25.04 -5.13 48.41
N GLY A 484 26.15 -5.07 47.64
CA GLY A 484 26.96 -3.87 47.42
C GLY A 484 27.96 -3.57 48.55
N PRO A 485 28.99 -2.74 48.27
CA PRO A 485 29.99 -2.34 49.25
C PRO A 485 29.46 -1.30 50.24
N ASN A 486 29.94 -1.32 51.48
CA ASN A 486 29.53 -0.44 52.59
C ASN A 486 28.01 -0.47 52.90
N ALA A 487 27.32 -1.57 52.56
CA ALA A 487 25.88 -1.70 52.73
C ALA A 487 25.52 -2.07 54.18
N PRO A 488 24.53 -1.42 54.81
CA PRO A 488 24.07 -1.74 56.15
C PRO A 488 23.27 -3.05 56.19
N LEU A 489 23.57 -3.87 57.19
CA LEU A 489 23.00 -5.19 57.46
C LEU A 489 22.46 -5.27 58.90
N ASN A 490 21.43 -6.07 59.10
CA ASN A 490 20.89 -6.46 60.40
C ASN A 490 20.81 -7.98 60.49
N VAL A 491 21.36 -8.58 61.55
CA VAL A 491 21.41 -10.02 61.79
C VAL A 491 20.49 -10.39 62.96
N THR A 492 19.59 -11.35 62.75
CA THR A 492 18.68 -11.89 63.80
C THR A 492 18.78 -13.41 63.86
N ALA A 493 18.65 -13.99 65.05
CA ALA A 493 18.43 -15.42 65.24
C ALA A 493 16.94 -15.70 65.42
N THR A 494 16.50 -16.87 64.96
CA THR A 494 15.18 -17.43 65.23
C THR A 494 15.37 -18.82 65.85
N ASP A 495 14.78 -19.06 67.02
CA ASP A 495 14.86 -20.35 67.71
C ASP A 495 14.04 -21.44 66.97
N SER A 496 14.02 -22.67 67.51
CA SER A 496 13.19 -23.75 66.96
C SER A 496 11.68 -23.55 67.11
N SER A 497 11.27 -22.64 68.00
CA SER A 497 9.88 -22.30 68.32
C SER A 497 9.32 -21.18 67.43
N GLY A 498 10.18 -20.49 66.68
CA GLY A 498 9.86 -19.37 65.80
C GLY A 498 10.01 -17.98 66.42
N ASN A 499 10.50 -17.86 67.65
CA ASN A 499 10.73 -16.58 68.30
C ASN A 499 12.00 -15.92 67.73
N VAL A 500 11.94 -14.61 67.46
CA VAL A 500 13.03 -13.87 66.79
C VAL A 500 13.74 -12.95 67.77
N SER A 501 15.07 -13.00 67.78
CA SER A 501 15.93 -12.14 68.59
C SER A 501 15.76 -10.65 68.27
N THR A 502 16.27 -9.78 69.15
CA THR A 502 16.62 -8.41 68.74
C THR A 502 17.74 -8.44 67.67
N PRO A 503 17.79 -7.46 66.75
CA PRO A 503 18.75 -7.44 65.64
C PRO A 503 20.11 -6.86 66.03
N THR A 504 21.18 -7.42 65.46
CA THR A 504 22.54 -6.89 65.55
C THR A 504 22.96 -6.22 64.24
N PRO A 505 23.26 -4.91 64.23
CA PRO A 505 23.66 -4.20 63.03
C PRO A 505 25.14 -4.44 62.66
N THR A 506 25.44 -4.46 61.36
CA THR A 506 26.81 -4.53 60.79
C THR A 506 26.82 -3.93 59.37
N THR A 507 27.96 -3.92 58.69
CA THR A 507 28.11 -3.41 57.30
C THR A 507 28.98 -4.33 56.45
N THR A 508 28.74 -4.39 55.14
CA THR A 508 29.71 -5.01 54.21
C THR A 508 30.98 -4.15 54.07
N PRO A 509 32.16 -4.75 53.83
CA PRO A 509 33.38 -4.04 53.46
C PRO A 509 33.23 -3.19 52.18
N ALA A 510 34.21 -2.31 51.95
CA ALA A 510 34.41 -1.66 50.66
C ALA A 510 35.10 -2.61 49.66
N ASP A 511 34.86 -2.41 48.36
CA ASP A 511 35.54 -3.16 47.31
C ASP A 511 37.02 -2.75 47.17
N PRO A 512 37.93 -3.69 46.85
CA PRO A 512 39.31 -3.36 46.49
C PRO A 512 39.34 -2.65 45.12
N VAL A 513 40.06 -1.52 45.04
CA VAL A 513 40.23 -0.76 43.80
C VAL A 513 41.46 -1.22 43.02
N SER A 514 41.25 -1.84 41.86
CA SER A 514 42.32 -2.03 40.85
C SER A 514 42.57 -0.71 40.10
N PRO A 515 43.82 -0.33 39.81
CA PRO A 515 44.11 0.84 38.98
C PRO A 515 43.75 0.55 37.52
N VAL A 516 43.01 1.46 36.88
CA VAL A 516 42.53 1.32 35.48
C VAL A 516 43.06 2.51 34.67
N LEU A 517 43.42 2.30 33.40
CA LEU A 517 43.74 3.41 32.49
C LEU A 517 42.49 4.26 32.22
N VAL A 518 42.62 5.57 32.34
CA VAL A 518 41.59 6.55 32.02
C VAL A 518 41.67 6.85 30.54
N ALA A 519 40.58 6.55 29.82
CA ALA A 519 40.46 6.87 28.41
C ALA A 519 40.56 8.39 28.18
N PRO A 520 41.40 8.84 27.23
CA PRO A 520 41.42 10.25 26.83
C PRO A 520 40.05 10.64 26.25
N THR A 521 39.56 11.82 26.63
CA THR A 521 38.22 12.28 26.26
C THR A 521 38.20 12.93 24.88
N GLY A 522 37.15 12.64 24.10
CA GLY A 522 36.98 13.11 22.73
C GLY A 522 37.65 12.21 21.69
N ASN A 523 37.29 12.42 20.42
CA ASN A 523 37.90 11.71 19.30
C ASN A 523 39.23 12.37 18.93
N LEU A 524 40.23 11.57 18.56
CA LEU A 524 41.33 12.08 17.76
C LEU A 524 40.81 12.46 16.37
N THR A 525 41.39 13.50 15.80
CA THR A 525 41.14 13.88 14.41
C THR A 525 42.46 13.96 13.66
N ALA A 526 42.43 13.59 12.39
CA ALA A 526 43.48 13.89 11.43
C ALA A 526 42.83 14.22 10.09
N THR A 527 43.52 15.00 9.26
CA THR A 527 43.11 15.27 7.89
C THR A 527 44.09 14.65 6.91
N THR A 528 43.55 14.12 5.82
CA THR A 528 44.35 13.76 4.64
C THR A 528 44.87 15.04 3.97
N SER A 529 45.91 14.95 3.14
CA SER A 529 46.44 16.13 2.45
C SER A 529 45.56 16.61 1.29
N ALA A 530 44.68 15.74 0.77
CA ALA A 530 43.76 15.99 -0.33
C ALA A 530 42.65 14.92 -0.30
N VAL A 531 41.51 15.19 -0.93
CA VAL A 531 40.38 14.26 -1.01
C VAL A 531 40.85 12.90 -1.57
N GLY A 532 40.51 11.81 -0.88
CA GLY A 532 40.90 10.44 -1.25
C GLY A 532 42.36 10.07 -0.98
N ALA A 533 43.20 10.93 -0.39
CA ALA A 533 44.59 10.62 -0.10
C ALA A 533 44.76 9.71 1.13
N SER A 534 45.68 8.76 1.07
CA SER A 534 45.95 7.77 2.14
C SER A 534 47.19 8.14 2.96
N ASN A 535 47.32 9.39 3.40
CA ASN A 535 48.54 9.93 4.01
C ASN A 535 48.34 10.70 5.33
N ALA A 536 47.17 10.60 5.96
CA ALA A 536 46.91 11.32 7.21
C ALA A 536 47.72 10.75 8.38
N THR A 537 48.24 11.65 9.23
CA THR A 537 48.98 11.31 10.45
C THR A 537 48.23 11.87 11.66
N ALA A 538 47.91 11.02 12.63
CA ALA A 538 47.33 11.43 13.91
C ALA A 538 48.40 11.66 14.96
N THR A 539 48.23 12.68 15.81
CA THR A 539 49.05 12.84 17.03
C THR A 539 48.48 11.92 18.11
N ILE A 540 49.24 10.90 18.51
CA ILE A 540 48.80 9.89 19.48
C ILE A 540 49.60 10.07 20.79
N PRO A 541 48.95 10.12 21.96
CA PRO A 541 49.63 10.23 23.25
C PRO A 541 50.43 8.96 23.59
N THR A 542 51.65 9.15 24.10
CA THR A 542 52.54 8.06 24.55
C THR A 542 52.34 7.67 26.02
N THR A 543 51.49 8.41 26.74
CA THR A 543 51.13 8.16 28.15
C THR A 543 49.65 8.44 28.37
N LEU A 544 48.97 7.61 29.16
CA LEU A 544 47.62 7.85 29.67
C LEU A 544 47.62 7.94 31.19
N LYS A 545 46.64 8.64 31.77
CA LYS A 545 46.43 8.66 33.22
C LYS A 545 45.84 7.34 33.69
N ASN A 546 46.20 6.87 34.88
CA ASN A 546 45.42 5.84 35.58
C ASN A 546 44.37 6.46 36.53
N SER A 547 43.50 5.63 37.10
CA SER A 547 42.43 6.03 38.02
C SER A 547 42.92 6.67 39.34
N ALA A 548 44.22 6.62 39.63
CA ALA A 548 44.87 7.35 40.72
C ALA A 548 45.55 8.66 40.29
N GLY A 549 45.46 9.05 39.00
CA GLY A 549 46.00 10.29 38.45
C GLY A 549 47.48 10.26 38.04
N ALA A 550 48.14 9.10 38.13
CA ALA A 550 49.52 8.92 37.68
C ALA A 550 49.59 8.69 36.17
N ASP A 551 50.65 9.19 35.52
CA ASP A 551 50.93 8.91 34.11
C ASP A 551 51.53 7.51 33.93
N VAL A 552 50.96 6.75 33.00
CA VAL A 552 51.37 5.39 32.64
C VAL A 552 51.76 5.38 31.17
N ALA A 553 52.95 4.87 30.85
CA ALA A 553 53.40 4.72 29.46
C ALA A 553 52.55 3.68 28.73
N VAL A 554 52.11 4.01 27.52
CA VAL A 554 51.28 3.15 26.67
C VAL A 554 51.93 2.93 25.31
N THR A 555 51.77 1.74 24.75
CA THR A 555 51.94 1.50 23.31
C THR A 555 50.60 1.63 22.60
N SER A 556 50.59 2.06 21.34
CA SER A 556 49.35 2.27 20.57
C SER A 556 49.34 1.52 19.24
N VAL A 557 48.22 0.87 18.91
CA VAL A 557 47.96 0.28 17.59
C VAL A 557 46.73 0.94 16.97
N ILE A 558 46.86 1.44 15.74
CA ILE A 558 45.70 1.90 14.95
C ILE A 558 45.15 0.71 14.18
N THR A 559 43.84 0.49 14.25
CA THR A 559 43.12 -0.51 13.46
C THR A 559 42.02 0.14 12.63
N ASN A 560 41.80 -0.37 11.41
CA ASN A 560 40.67 0.01 10.57
C ASN A 560 39.37 -0.69 11.03
N SER A 561 38.27 -0.42 10.33
CA SER A 561 36.95 -1.03 10.61
C SER A 561 36.88 -2.56 10.47
N SER A 562 37.86 -3.20 9.80
CA SER A 562 38.00 -4.66 9.75
C SER A 562 38.94 -5.24 10.84
N GLY A 563 39.39 -4.41 11.79
CA GLY A 563 40.31 -4.81 12.87
C GLY A 563 41.75 -5.05 12.42
N THR A 564 42.10 -4.69 11.18
CA THR A 564 43.45 -4.83 10.63
C THR A 564 44.30 -3.64 11.07
N ALA A 565 45.53 -3.90 11.52
CA ALA A 565 46.47 -2.84 11.92
C ALA A 565 46.87 -1.98 10.71
N VAL A 566 46.91 -0.66 10.90
CA VAL A 566 47.29 0.33 9.88
C VAL A 566 48.37 1.26 10.44
N THR A 567 49.36 1.60 9.61
CA THR A 567 50.45 2.49 10.01
C THR A 567 49.97 3.93 10.12
N ASN A 568 50.30 4.61 11.22
CA ASN A 568 50.07 6.06 11.35
C ASN A 568 50.87 6.81 10.27
N GLY A 569 50.21 7.70 9.52
CA GLY A 569 50.79 8.32 8.32
C GLY A 569 50.40 7.65 7.00
N ASN A 570 49.77 6.47 7.03
CA ASN A 570 49.18 5.80 5.86
C ASN A 570 47.65 5.67 6.01
N LEU A 571 47.00 6.66 6.60
CA LEU A 571 45.56 6.64 6.86
C LEU A 571 44.80 7.41 5.76
N SER A 572 43.80 6.76 5.16
CA SER A 572 42.78 7.41 4.31
C SER A 572 41.63 7.96 5.15
N ALA A 573 40.78 8.81 4.58
CA ALA A 573 39.53 9.21 5.23
C ALA A 573 38.70 7.99 5.68
N GLY A 574 38.13 8.08 6.88
CA GLY A 574 37.44 6.99 7.56
C GLY A 574 37.63 7.01 9.08
N THR A 575 36.97 6.08 9.75
CA THR A 575 37.03 5.92 11.21
C THR A 575 37.91 4.74 11.59
N TYR A 576 38.86 4.98 12.49
CA TYR A 576 39.82 4.02 13.01
C TYR A 576 39.70 3.89 14.53
N THR A 577 40.14 2.77 15.06
CA THR A 577 40.26 2.55 16.51
C THR A 577 41.73 2.57 16.88
N VAL A 578 42.12 3.50 17.76
CA VAL A 578 43.43 3.48 18.40
C VAL A 578 43.30 2.71 19.71
N THR A 579 43.98 1.57 19.82
CA THR A 579 44.05 0.77 21.06
C THR A 579 45.34 1.09 21.79
N TYR A 580 45.23 1.48 23.05
CA TYR A 580 46.33 1.75 23.97
C TYR A 580 46.51 0.58 24.93
N THR A 581 47.74 0.08 25.03
CA THR A 581 48.11 -1.07 25.87
C THR A 581 49.20 -0.66 26.87
N ALA A 582 49.06 -1.06 28.13
CA ALA A 582 50.12 -0.98 29.14
C ALA A 582 50.16 -2.24 30.01
N ALA A 583 51.35 -2.68 30.41
CA ALA A 583 51.50 -3.87 31.22
C ALA A 583 50.80 -3.74 32.59
N GLY A 584 49.91 -4.69 32.90
CA GLY A 584 49.13 -4.69 34.15
C GLY A 584 47.85 -3.84 34.12
N TYR A 585 47.47 -3.32 32.95
CA TYR A 585 46.21 -2.61 32.73
C TYR A 585 45.45 -3.23 31.56
N GLU A 586 44.12 -3.14 31.60
CA GLU A 586 43.26 -3.49 30.45
C GLU A 586 43.47 -2.49 29.30
N ASP A 587 43.33 -2.98 28.07
CA ASP A 587 43.42 -2.15 26.87
C ASP A 587 42.31 -1.09 26.83
N VAL A 588 42.68 0.13 26.45
CA VAL A 588 41.75 1.25 26.32
C VAL A 588 41.72 1.75 24.89
N THR A 589 40.53 1.98 24.34
CA THR A 589 40.38 2.42 22.95
C THR A 589 39.96 3.89 22.83
N GLN A 590 40.36 4.54 21.75
CA GLN A 590 39.90 5.86 21.35
C GLN A 590 39.60 5.89 19.85
N THR A 591 38.51 6.57 19.48
CA THR A 591 38.16 6.77 18.08
C THR A 591 39.08 7.81 17.45
N LEU A 592 39.69 7.47 16.31
CA LEU A 592 40.36 8.39 15.42
C LEU A 592 39.49 8.58 14.17
N VAL A 593 39.02 9.80 13.94
CA VAL A 593 38.31 10.18 12.72
C VAL A 593 39.30 10.84 11.77
N VAL A 594 39.54 10.22 10.63
CA VAL A 594 40.29 10.83 9.54
C VAL A 594 39.29 11.41 8.55
N SER A 595 39.41 12.70 8.28
CA SER A 595 38.57 13.42 7.32
C SER A 595 39.36 13.81 6.09
N ASP A 596 38.73 13.79 4.93
CA ASP A 596 39.24 14.56 3.80
C ASP A 596 39.01 16.07 4.04
N PRO A 597 39.85 16.95 3.47
CA PRO A 597 39.51 18.38 3.38
C PRO A 597 38.24 18.55 2.54
N ALA A 598 37.56 19.70 2.71
CA ALA A 598 36.37 19.99 1.92
C ALA A 598 36.71 20.04 0.42
N ASP A 599 35.94 19.30 -0.37
CA ASP A 599 36.08 19.30 -1.83
C ASP A 599 35.52 20.62 -2.39
N THR A 600 36.41 21.45 -2.91
CA THR A 600 36.12 22.77 -3.49
C THR A 600 36.38 22.81 -4.99
N THR A 601 36.64 21.65 -5.60
CA THR A 601 36.99 21.54 -7.01
C THR A 601 35.70 21.41 -7.82
N ALA A 602 35.42 22.38 -8.68
CA ALA A 602 34.32 22.22 -9.63
C ALA A 602 34.65 21.14 -10.66
N PRO A 603 33.65 20.38 -11.15
CA PRO A 603 33.85 19.50 -12.30
C PRO A 603 34.29 20.29 -13.54
N ASP A 604 34.86 19.58 -14.52
CA ASP A 604 35.08 20.16 -15.85
C ASP A 604 33.75 20.56 -16.52
N ALA A 605 33.80 21.54 -17.42
CA ALA A 605 32.63 22.00 -18.18
C ALA A 605 32.06 20.85 -19.06
N PRO A 606 30.72 20.66 -19.14
CA PRO A 606 30.13 19.54 -19.88
C PRO A 606 30.39 19.65 -21.38
N VAL A 607 30.88 18.61 -22.04
CA VAL A 607 31.00 18.60 -23.50
C VAL A 607 29.65 18.27 -24.12
N VAL A 608 29.02 19.25 -24.79
CA VAL A 608 27.80 19.00 -25.57
C VAL A 608 28.17 18.31 -26.88
N GLY A 609 27.75 17.05 -27.03
CA GLY A 609 28.05 16.23 -28.21
C GLY A 609 27.11 16.47 -29.39
N SER A 610 25.81 16.59 -29.15
CA SER A 610 24.84 17.00 -30.18
C SER A 610 23.54 17.55 -29.60
N VAL A 611 22.90 18.46 -30.33
CA VAL A 611 21.50 18.85 -30.11
C VAL A 611 20.70 18.49 -31.35
N THR A 612 19.64 17.70 -31.19
CA THR A 612 18.80 17.21 -32.30
C THR A 612 17.32 17.48 -32.01
N GLY A 613 16.46 17.52 -33.02
CA GLY A 613 15.02 17.80 -32.87
C GLY A 613 14.57 19.10 -33.54
N ASN A 614 13.36 19.56 -33.25
CA ASN A 614 12.74 20.76 -33.84
C ASN A 614 11.68 21.38 -32.92
N SER A 615 11.20 22.58 -33.24
CA SER A 615 10.29 23.37 -32.40
C SER A 615 8.92 22.71 -32.17
N THR A 616 8.53 21.76 -33.04
CA THR A 616 7.26 21.04 -32.97
C THR A 616 7.34 19.78 -32.10
N ASN A 617 8.44 19.03 -32.19
CA ASN A 617 8.63 17.74 -31.53
C ASN A 617 9.49 17.82 -30.26
N GLY A 618 10.13 18.96 -29.99
CA GLY A 618 11.11 19.13 -28.93
C GLY A 618 12.53 18.79 -29.38
N TYR A 619 13.47 18.96 -28.45
CA TYR A 619 14.90 18.78 -28.68
C TYR A 619 15.50 17.74 -27.73
N THR A 620 16.59 17.11 -28.15
CA THR A 620 17.40 16.19 -27.35
C THR A 620 18.85 16.65 -27.37
N VAL A 621 19.40 16.94 -26.20
CA VAL A 621 20.81 17.29 -25.98
C VAL A 621 21.54 16.05 -25.48
N THR A 622 22.62 15.67 -26.14
CA THR A 622 23.52 14.58 -25.71
C THR A 622 24.92 15.14 -25.48
N GLY A 623 25.72 14.49 -24.64
CA GLY A 623 27.09 14.93 -24.37
C GLY A 623 27.77 14.09 -23.29
N THR A 624 28.92 14.58 -22.81
CA THR A 624 29.66 13.99 -21.70
C THR A 624 30.01 15.04 -20.63
N ALA A 625 30.04 14.65 -19.36
CA ALA A 625 30.62 15.43 -18.27
C ALA A 625 31.23 14.49 -17.22
N GLU A 626 31.58 14.99 -16.03
CA GLU A 626 32.03 14.15 -14.93
C GLU A 626 31.02 13.02 -14.62
N PRO A 627 31.45 11.75 -14.50
CA PRO A 627 30.55 10.62 -14.23
C PRO A 627 29.69 10.78 -12.96
N ASN A 628 28.42 10.41 -13.07
CA ASN A 628 27.38 10.60 -12.04
C ASN A 628 27.08 12.05 -11.61
N SER A 629 27.59 13.07 -12.32
CA SER A 629 27.21 14.47 -12.10
C SER A 629 25.78 14.79 -12.57
N THR A 630 25.20 15.86 -12.03
CA THR A 630 23.89 16.39 -12.44
C THR A 630 24.06 17.42 -13.55
N ILE A 631 23.41 17.19 -14.70
CA ILE A 631 23.41 18.11 -15.84
C ILE A 631 22.22 19.06 -15.72
N THR A 632 22.48 20.37 -15.76
CA THR A 632 21.46 21.42 -15.80
C THR A 632 21.60 22.22 -17.09
N ILE A 633 20.51 22.31 -17.86
CA ILE A 633 20.44 23.07 -19.12
C ILE A 633 19.52 24.28 -18.91
N LYS A 634 20.06 25.48 -19.17
CA LYS A 634 19.35 26.76 -19.03
C LYS A 634 19.23 27.47 -20.38
N ASN A 635 18.18 28.27 -20.54
CA ASN A 635 18.06 29.23 -21.65
C ASN A 635 18.87 30.51 -21.37
N ASN A 636 18.86 31.44 -22.34
CA ASN A 636 19.55 32.74 -22.20
C ASN A 636 19.01 33.65 -21.07
N ASN A 637 17.78 33.41 -20.60
CA ASN A 637 17.18 34.16 -19.49
C ASN A 637 17.62 33.60 -18.12
N GLY A 638 18.38 32.50 -18.10
CA GLY A 638 18.79 31.80 -16.89
C GLY A 638 17.78 30.76 -16.37
N ASP A 639 16.63 30.59 -17.04
CA ASP A 639 15.63 29.58 -16.67
C ASP A 639 16.11 28.18 -17.02
N THR A 640 15.97 27.23 -16.10
CA THR A 640 16.24 25.81 -16.37
C THR A 640 15.18 25.25 -17.34
N VAL A 641 15.60 24.86 -18.54
CA VAL A 641 14.76 24.26 -19.58
C VAL A 641 14.89 22.74 -19.67
N GLY A 642 15.91 22.16 -19.02
CA GLY A 642 16.04 20.71 -18.86
C GLY A 642 17.07 20.33 -17.80
N THR A 643 16.93 19.11 -17.26
CA THR A 643 17.88 18.53 -16.29
C THR A 643 18.04 17.05 -16.56
N GLY A 644 19.23 16.51 -16.30
CA GLY A 644 19.50 15.07 -16.31
C GLY A 644 20.71 14.74 -15.45
N THR A 645 21.27 13.55 -15.67
CA THR A 645 22.47 13.07 -14.97
C THR A 645 23.33 12.32 -15.97
N THR A 646 24.65 12.38 -15.80
CA THR A 646 25.57 11.50 -16.53
C THR A 646 25.53 10.07 -15.99
N ASP A 647 25.76 9.08 -16.84
CA ASP A 647 26.03 7.71 -16.43
C ASP A 647 27.42 7.55 -15.77
N GLY A 648 27.74 6.32 -15.34
CA GLY A 648 29.04 5.99 -14.74
C GLY A 648 30.24 6.02 -15.71
N SER A 649 30.02 6.34 -16.99
CA SER A 649 31.05 6.62 -18.00
C SER A 649 31.05 8.09 -18.43
N GLY A 650 30.25 8.96 -17.79
CA GLY A 650 30.17 10.38 -18.08
C GLY A 650 29.15 10.79 -19.14
N ASN A 651 28.44 9.88 -19.80
CA ASN A 651 27.52 10.24 -20.89
C ASN A 651 26.17 10.72 -20.35
N TYR A 652 25.59 11.76 -20.97
CA TYR A 652 24.24 12.24 -20.64
C TYR A 652 23.33 12.38 -21.86
N THR A 653 22.02 12.35 -21.61
CA THR A 653 20.97 12.71 -22.58
C THR A 653 19.86 13.44 -21.85
N VAL A 654 19.51 14.65 -22.31
CA VAL A 654 18.50 15.53 -21.73
C VAL A 654 17.52 15.94 -22.82
N THR A 655 16.23 15.71 -22.62
CA THR A 655 15.17 16.17 -23.52
C THR A 655 14.65 17.55 -23.09
N LEU A 656 14.40 18.42 -24.07
CA LEU A 656 13.93 19.80 -23.90
C LEU A 656 12.60 19.99 -24.65
N PRO A 657 11.67 20.81 -24.13
CA PRO A 657 10.41 21.09 -24.81
C PRO A 657 10.62 21.94 -26.07
N GLY A 658 9.77 21.76 -27.09
CA GLY A 658 9.83 22.53 -28.34
C GLY A 658 9.64 24.04 -28.17
N SER A 659 9.03 24.46 -27.05
CA SER A 659 8.89 25.86 -26.64
C SER A 659 10.22 26.57 -26.32
N VAL A 660 11.35 25.85 -26.30
CA VAL A 660 12.69 26.46 -26.33
C VAL A 660 12.93 27.24 -27.62
N GLY A 661 12.29 26.84 -28.73
CA GLY A 661 12.41 27.48 -30.05
C GLY A 661 13.63 26.99 -30.85
N SER A 662 13.63 27.28 -32.15
CA SER A 662 14.70 26.95 -33.09
C SER A 662 15.80 28.03 -33.08
N ASN A 663 17.07 27.61 -33.25
CA ASN A 663 18.26 28.45 -33.10
C ASN A 663 18.39 29.12 -31.72
N ALA A 664 17.80 28.54 -30.68
CA ALA A 664 17.80 29.10 -29.33
C ALA A 664 19.09 28.69 -28.57
N PRO A 665 19.80 29.64 -27.94
CA PRO A 665 21.00 29.36 -27.15
C PRO A 665 20.66 28.70 -25.80
N LEU A 666 21.53 27.78 -25.41
CA LEU A 666 21.48 26.95 -24.22
C LEU A 666 22.81 27.03 -23.48
N ASN A 667 22.79 27.00 -22.15
CA ASN A 667 23.97 26.86 -21.31
C ASN A 667 23.84 25.57 -20.48
N VAL A 668 24.84 24.70 -20.56
CA VAL A 668 24.88 23.38 -19.92
C VAL A 668 25.95 23.38 -18.83
N THR A 669 25.56 23.06 -17.60
CA THR A 669 26.45 22.96 -16.44
C THR A 669 26.36 21.56 -15.84
N ALA A 670 27.47 21.05 -15.29
CA ALA A 670 27.48 19.89 -14.42
C ALA A 670 27.52 20.33 -12.96
N THR A 671 27.08 19.46 -12.07
CA THR A 671 27.24 19.62 -10.62
C THR A 671 27.65 18.28 -10.04
N ASP A 672 28.77 18.25 -9.35
CA ASP A 672 29.34 17.05 -8.75
C ASP A 672 28.51 16.58 -7.53
N SER A 673 28.99 15.52 -6.86
CA SER A 673 28.36 15.03 -5.63
C SER A 673 28.59 15.92 -4.38
N SER A 674 29.57 16.82 -4.44
CA SER A 674 29.98 17.75 -3.38
C SER A 674 29.16 19.06 -3.41
N GLY A 675 28.48 19.33 -4.53
CA GLY A 675 27.70 20.53 -4.81
C GLY A 675 28.45 21.62 -5.59
N ASN A 676 29.67 21.35 -6.06
CA ASN A 676 30.41 22.28 -6.90
C ASN A 676 29.85 22.26 -8.33
N VAL A 677 29.67 23.44 -8.92
CA VAL A 677 29.08 23.62 -10.26
C VAL A 677 30.19 23.97 -11.24
N SER A 678 30.26 23.27 -12.37
CA SER A 678 31.25 23.55 -13.42
C SER A 678 30.94 24.83 -14.20
N ASP A 679 31.95 25.31 -14.91
CA ASP A 679 31.77 26.35 -15.92
C ASP A 679 30.75 25.92 -16.99
N PRO A 680 29.93 26.85 -17.52
CA PRO A 680 28.88 26.52 -18.48
C PRO A 680 29.43 26.30 -19.88
N THR A 681 28.98 25.24 -20.55
CA THR A 681 29.17 25.03 -21.98
C THR A 681 27.95 25.51 -22.76
N SER A 682 28.16 26.40 -23.72
CA SER A 682 27.10 26.88 -24.59
C SER A 682 26.79 25.91 -25.73
N ALA A 683 25.51 25.83 -26.12
CA ALA A 683 25.01 25.09 -27.28
C ALA A 683 23.80 25.81 -27.88
N THR A 684 23.33 25.37 -29.05
CA THR A 684 22.14 25.93 -29.71
C THR A 684 21.19 24.83 -30.17
N THR A 685 19.88 25.06 -30.10
CA THR A 685 18.91 24.18 -30.76
C THR A 685 18.99 24.32 -32.28
N PRO A 686 18.79 23.23 -33.06
CA PRO A 686 18.74 23.31 -34.52
C PRO A 686 17.64 24.23 -35.06
N ALA A 687 17.86 24.74 -36.27
CA ALA A 687 16.82 25.32 -37.11
C ALA A 687 15.73 24.30 -37.45
N ASP A 688 14.50 24.77 -37.67
CA ASP A 688 13.43 23.91 -38.17
C ASP A 688 13.64 23.57 -39.66
N PRO A 689 13.35 22.34 -40.10
CA PRO A 689 13.58 21.93 -41.49
C PRO A 689 12.64 22.65 -42.46
N VAL A 690 13.20 23.19 -43.54
CA VAL A 690 12.45 23.76 -44.69
C VAL A 690 12.16 22.67 -45.73
N SER A 691 11.02 22.77 -46.42
CA SER A 691 10.62 21.80 -47.46
C SER A 691 11.30 22.09 -48.82
N PRO A 692 11.80 21.08 -49.54
CA PRO A 692 12.52 21.26 -50.81
C PRO A 692 11.62 21.57 -52.01
N VAL A 693 12.19 22.18 -53.06
CA VAL A 693 11.48 22.63 -54.28
C VAL A 693 12.18 22.12 -55.55
N LEU A 694 11.42 21.83 -56.62
CA LEU A 694 11.97 21.45 -57.93
C LEU A 694 12.68 22.62 -58.64
N VAL A 695 13.76 22.30 -59.37
CA VAL A 695 14.55 23.25 -60.16
C VAL A 695 14.27 23.05 -61.65
N ALA A 696 13.88 24.12 -62.35
CA ALA A 696 13.65 24.11 -63.79
C ALA A 696 14.94 23.82 -64.58
N PRO A 697 14.87 23.16 -65.76
CA PRO A 697 16.01 23.14 -66.69
C PRO A 697 16.32 24.57 -67.18
N THR A 698 17.59 24.86 -67.44
CA THR A 698 18.03 26.17 -67.94
C THR A 698 17.99 26.25 -69.46
N GLY A 699 17.58 27.42 -69.99
CA GLY A 699 17.40 27.69 -71.42
C GLY A 699 15.97 27.46 -71.92
N ASN A 700 15.60 28.09 -73.04
CA ASN A 700 14.31 27.82 -73.70
C ASN A 700 14.42 26.54 -74.54
N LEU A 701 13.40 25.68 -74.47
CA LEU A 701 13.29 24.56 -75.39
C LEU A 701 13.00 25.10 -76.80
N THR A 702 13.65 24.54 -77.82
CA THR A 702 13.38 24.90 -79.22
C THR A 702 13.23 23.66 -80.10
N THR A 703 12.28 23.68 -81.02
CA THR A 703 12.12 22.65 -82.06
C THR A 703 11.58 23.27 -83.36
N THR A 704 11.51 22.49 -84.44
CA THR A 704 11.09 22.96 -85.77
C THR A 704 10.00 22.08 -86.36
N THR A 705 9.02 22.68 -87.06
CA THR A 705 8.05 21.92 -87.86
C THR A 705 8.71 21.33 -89.10
N SER A 706 8.21 20.19 -89.60
CA SER A 706 8.83 19.53 -90.78
C SER A 706 8.81 20.39 -92.05
N LYS A 707 7.86 21.33 -92.12
CA LYS A 707 7.65 22.30 -93.22
C LYS A 707 6.76 23.46 -92.74
N LYS A 708 6.67 24.49 -93.58
CA LYS A 708 5.82 25.66 -93.36
C LYS A 708 4.34 25.29 -93.14
N GLY A 709 3.80 25.71 -92.01
CA GLY A 709 2.40 25.48 -91.61
C GLY A 709 2.05 24.06 -91.15
N ALA A 710 3.03 23.18 -90.94
CA ALA A 710 2.77 21.86 -90.34
C ALA A 710 2.55 21.95 -88.81
N ALA A 711 1.82 20.98 -88.27
CA ALA A 711 1.56 20.80 -86.83
C ALA A 711 2.02 19.40 -86.41
N ASP A 712 3.33 19.18 -86.49
CA ASP A 712 3.98 17.88 -86.34
C ASP A 712 5.31 17.92 -85.56
N ALA A 713 5.66 19.07 -84.96
CA ALA A 713 6.89 19.20 -84.20
C ALA A 713 6.80 18.48 -82.85
N THR A 714 7.91 17.85 -82.46
CA THR A 714 8.09 17.16 -81.17
C THR A 714 9.22 17.85 -80.40
N ALA A 715 9.02 18.08 -79.10
CA ALA A 715 10.05 18.56 -78.18
C ALA A 715 10.63 17.39 -77.37
N SER A 716 11.93 17.40 -77.11
CA SER A 716 12.55 16.46 -76.18
C SER A 716 12.41 16.99 -74.76
N LEU A 717 11.77 16.22 -73.86
CA LEU A 717 11.47 16.62 -72.49
C LEU A 717 12.15 15.66 -71.49
N PRO A 718 12.79 16.15 -70.41
CA PRO A 718 13.54 15.31 -69.47
C PRO A 718 12.63 14.61 -68.45
N ALA A 719 12.69 13.27 -68.38
CA ALA A 719 11.85 12.48 -67.45
C ALA A 719 12.13 12.71 -65.94
N THR A 720 13.19 13.45 -65.59
CA THR A 720 13.60 13.75 -64.22
C THR A 720 14.15 15.18 -64.12
N LEU A 721 13.85 15.88 -63.03
CA LEU A 721 14.48 17.16 -62.66
C LEU A 721 15.37 16.98 -61.42
N LYS A 722 16.02 18.07 -61.00
CA LYS A 722 16.68 18.18 -59.70
C LYS A 722 15.81 18.96 -58.72
N ASP A 723 15.87 18.65 -57.43
CA ASP A 723 15.39 19.53 -56.38
C ASP A 723 16.47 20.53 -55.93
N SER A 724 16.11 21.44 -55.01
CA SER A 724 16.98 22.46 -54.41
C SER A 724 18.23 21.90 -53.75
N ASP A 725 18.22 20.62 -53.37
CA ASP A 725 19.32 19.93 -52.70
C ASP A 725 20.16 19.09 -53.69
N GLY A 726 19.86 19.18 -54.99
CA GLY A 726 20.58 18.52 -56.07
C GLY A 726 20.22 17.05 -56.28
N LYS A 727 19.17 16.53 -55.62
CA LYS A 727 18.70 15.14 -55.76
C LYS A 727 17.79 15.00 -56.97
N THR A 728 17.87 13.84 -57.63
CA THR A 728 17.09 13.56 -58.86
C THR A 728 15.67 13.14 -58.50
N VAL A 729 14.66 13.82 -59.07
CA VAL A 729 13.23 13.58 -58.85
C VAL A 729 12.54 13.27 -60.18
N PRO A 730 11.78 12.16 -60.31
CA PRO A 730 11.00 11.87 -61.52
C PRO A 730 9.81 12.84 -61.66
N VAL A 731 9.53 13.27 -62.89
CA VAL A 731 8.52 14.30 -63.19
C VAL A 731 7.59 13.90 -64.34
N THR A 732 6.34 14.37 -64.28
CA THR A 732 5.38 14.32 -65.39
C THR A 732 5.28 15.68 -66.08
N HIS A 733 4.80 15.69 -67.33
CA HIS A 733 4.82 16.86 -68.20
C HIS A 733 3.48 17.12 -68.86
N VAL A 734 3.11 18.40 -68.96
CA VAL A 734 1.96 18.88 -69.75
C VAL A 734 2.43 20.04 -70.61
N ILE A 735 2.16 20.02 -71.92
CA ILE A 735 2.45 21.15 -72.82
C ILE A 735 1.15 21.90 -73.08
N THR A 736 1.11 23.21 -72.82
CA THR A 736 -0.02 24.08 -73.14
C THR A 736 0.34 25.17 -74.15
N ASN A 737 -0.62 25.58 -74.96
CA ASN A 737 -0.50 26.73 -75.85
C ASN A 737 -0.73 28.06 -75.08
N SER A 738 -0.65 29.20 -75.79
CA SER A 738 -0.91 30.53 -75.23
C SER A 738 -2.34 30.76 -74.71
N THR A 739 -3.30 29.87 -75.01
CA THR A 739 -4.67 29.90 -74.43
C THR A 739 -4.82 28.94 -73.25
N GLY A 740 -3.73 28.33 -72.75
CA GLY A 740 -3.74 27.38 -71.64
C GLY A 740 -4.31 26.00 -71.99
N THR A 741 -4.57 25.72 -73.27
CA THR A 741 -5.10 24.43 -73.74
C THR A 741 -3.96 23.44 -73.92
N GLU A 742 -4.13 22.21 -73.43
CA GLU A 742 -3.13 21.14 -73.59
C GLU A 742 -2.98 20.73 -75.06
N VAL A 743 -1.74 20.61 -75.54
CA VAL A 743 -1.40 20.23 -76.91
C VAL A 743 -0.44 19.03 -76.86
N PRO A 744 -0.80 17.87 -77.46
CA PRO A 744 0.06 16.70 -77.46
C PRO A 744 1.43 16.96 -78.10
N ASN A 745 2.49 16.47 -77.45
CA ASN A 745 3.84 16.50 -78.00
C ASN A 745 3.89 15.70 -79.32
N GLY A 746 4.40 16.29 -80.41
CA GLY A 746 4.27 15.76 -81.77
C GLY A 746 3.06 16.26 -82.57
N LYS A 747 2.29 17.22 -82.02
CA LYS A 747 1.25 17.99 -82.73
C LYS A 747 1.44 19.51 -82.62
N LEU A 748 2.68 19.95 -82.39
CA LEU A 748 3.02 21.35 -82.21
C LEU A 748 3.21 22.03 -83.57
N SER A 749 2.62 23.21 -83.73
CA SER A 749 2.81 24.12 -84.87
C SER A 749 3.81 25.23 -84.52
N ALA A 750 4.29 26.00 -85.50
CA ALA A 750 5.12 27.17 -85.23
C ALA A 750 4.42 28.15 -84.26
N GLY A 751 5.11 28.56 -83.20
CA GLY A 751 4.51 29.28 -82.08
C GLY A 751 5.28 29.13 -80.76
N THR A 752 4.72 29.64 -79.67
CA THR A 752 5.29 29.51 -78.31
C THR A 752 4.32 28.78 -77.39
N TYR A 753 4.86 27.88 -76.59
CA TYR A 753 4.15 26.97 -75.68
C TYR A 753 4.79 27.00 -74.29
N THR A 754 4.03 26.58 -73.28
CA THR A 754 4.52 26.39 -71.90
C THR A 754 4.54 24.90 -71.58
N VAL A 755 5.65 24.41 -71.04
CA VAL A 755 5.77 23.04 -70.51
C VAL A 755 5.71 23.13 -68.99
N THR A 756 4.76 22.43 -68.37
CA THR A 756 4.62 22.33 -66.91
C THR A 756 5.14 20.97 -66.44
N TYR A 757 5.97 20.99 -65.40
CA TYR A 757 6.63 19.86 -64.75
C TYR A 757 6.03 19.65 -63.36
N SER A 758 5.67 18.42 -63.02
CA SER A 758 5.00 18.09 -61.75
C SER A 758 5.59 16.84 -61.10
N ALA A 759 5.72 16.83 -59.78
CA ALA A 759 6.07 15.65 -58.98
C ALA A 759 5.33 15.64 -57.63
N GLU A 760 5.03 14.45 -57.11
CA GLU A 760 4.32 14.29 -55.85
C GLU A 760 5.14 14.83 -54.67
N GLY A 761 4.53 15.71 -53.86
CA GLY A 761 5.21 16.39 -52.75
C GLY A 761 5.96 17.68 -53.10
N TYR A 762 6.00 18.09 -54.38
CA TYR A 762 6.67 19.31 -54.84
C TYR A 762 5.70 20.29 -55.52
N ALA A 763 6.03 21.58 -55.53
CA ALA A 763 5.33 22.57 -56.33
C ALA A 763 5.66 22.42 -57.83
N ASN A 764 4.67 22.67 -58.70
CA ASN A 764 4.85 22.59 -60.15
C ASN A 764 5.78 23.70 -60.67
N VAL A 765 6.56 23.40 -61.71
CA VAL A 765 7.54 24.30 -62.32
C VAL A 765 7.29 24.39 -63.82
N THR A 766 7.60 25.52 -64.48
CA THR A 766 7.31 25.73 -65.91
C THR A 766 8.53 26.14 -66.73
N GLN A 767 8.51 25.85 -68.04
CA GLN A 767 9.54 26.24 -69.02
C GLN A 767 8.90 26.65 -70.35
N THR A 768 9.52 27.59 -71.08
CA THR A 768 9.05 28.03 -72.40
C THR A 768 9.61 27.16 -73.52
N LEU A 769 8.75 26.80 -74.47
CA LEU A 769 9.05 26.04 -75.68
C LEU A 769 8.69 26.86 -76.93
N VAL A 770 9.67 27.11 -77.80
CA VAL A 770 9.52 27.86 -79.05
C VAL A 770 9.64 26.93 -80.25
N VAL A 771 8.66 26.98 -81.16
CA VAL A 771 8.62 26.16 -82.38
C VAL A 771 8.76 27.07 -83.60
N SER A 772 9.73 26.78 -84.48
CA SER A 772 10.08 27.61 -85.64
C SER A 772 9.95 26.88 -86.99
N ASP A 773 9.93 27.65 -88.09
CA ASP A 773 9.74 27.20 -89.47
C ASP A 773 11.04 27.45 -90.29
N PRO A 774 11.60 26.45 -90.98
CA PRO A 774 12.93 26.53 -91.60
C PRO A 774 13.09 27.48 -92.81
N SER A 775 12.12 28.34 -93.14
CA SER A 775 12.08 29.10 -94.40
C SER A 775 12.33 30.62 -94.34
N ASN A 776 12.89 31.16 -93.24
CA ASN A 776 13.21 32.60 -93.13
C ASN A 776 14.57 32.91 -92.46
N PRO A 777 15.68 33.00 -93.23
CA PRO A 777 16.98 33.46 -92.73
C PRO A 777 17.43 34.77 -93.42
N THR A 778 17.53 35.89 -92.67
CA THR A 778 18.51 36.99 -92.92
C THR A 778 18.43 38.10 -91.87
N SER A 779 19.35 38.06 -90.92
CA SER A 779 20.08 39.22 -90.37
C SER A 779 21.22 38.64 -89.52
N PRO A 780 22.49 39.05 -89.70
CA PRO A 780 23.55 38.58 -88.84
C PRO A 780 23.26 39.01 -87.40
N VAL A 781 23.34 38.08 -86.46
CA VAL A 781 23.01 38.32 -85.04
C VAL A 781 24.31 38.54 -84.29
N LEU A 782 24.34 39.48 -83.34
CA LEU A 782 25.47 39.61 -82.42
C LEU A 782 25.62 38.30 -81.63
N VAL A 783 26.83 37.77 -81.55
CA VAL A 783 27.12 36.62 -80.70
C VAL A 783 27.26 37.13 -79.28
N ALA A 784 26.28 36.81 -78.44
CA ALA A 784 26.32 37.13 -77.01
C ALA A 784 27.58 36.52 -76.37
N PRO A 785 28.28 37.22 -75.45
CA PRO A 785 29.40 36.64 -74.75
C PRO A 785 28.94 35.43 -73.93
N THR A 786 29.71 34.34 -73.97
CA THR A 786 29.35 33.10 -73.29
C THR A 786 29.64 33.15 -71.79
N GLY A 787 28.71 32.62 -71.00
CA GLY A 787 28.75 32.67 -69.53
C GLY A 787 28.03 33.89 -68.95
N ASN A 788 27.63 33.82 -67.68
CA ASN A 788 27.09 34.97 -66.98
C ASN A 788 28.23 35.90 -66.57
N LEU A 789 28.01 37.21 -66.71
CA LEU A 789 28.87 38.18 -66.04
C LEU A 789 28.64 38.06 -64.53
N THR A 790 29.71 38.16 -63.76
CA THR A 790 29.65 38.23 -62.31
C THR A 790 30.52 39.39 -61.82
N THR A 791 30.03 40.08 -60.78
CA THR A 791 30.81 41.05 -60.00
C THR A 791 30.26 41.03 -58.58
N THR A 792 30.98 41.62 -57.63
CA THR A 792 30.60 41.68 -56.22
C THR A 792 30.38 43.11 -55.77
N THR A 793 29.35 43.34 -54.94
CA THR A 793 29.24 44.56 -54.13
C THR A 793 30.43 44.68 -53.18
N SER A 794 30.75 45.89 -52.71
CA SER A 794 31.81 46.02 -51.70
C SER A 794 31.42 45.39 -50.36
N LYS A 795 30.12 45.33 -50.08
CA LYS A 795 29.48 44.77 -48.88
C LYS A 795 27.97 44.58 -49.08
N LYS A 796 27.32 43.90 -48.13
CA LYS A 796 25.90 43.56 -48.18
C LYS A 796 24.97 44.75 -48.33
N GLY A 797 24.07 44.65 -49.30
CA GLY A 797 23.07 45.67 -49.63
C GLY A 797 23.65 46.97 -50.18
N ALA A 798 24.97 47.09 -50.37
CA ALA A 798 25.54 48.26 -51.04
C ALA A 798 25.12 48.30 -52.51
N ALA A 799 24.90 49.50 -53.03
CA ALA A 799 24.66 49.76 -54.45
C ALA A 799 25.89 50.46 -55.04
N ASP A 800 26.97 49.71 -55.20
CA ASP A 800 28.29 50.20 -55.58
C ASP A 800 29.13 49.24 -56.44
N ALA A 801 28.61 48.06 -56.78
CA ALA A 801 29.31 47.13 -57.65
C ALA A 801 29.44 47.72 -59.06
N THR A 802 30.58 47.46 -59.70
CA THR A 802 30.86 47.76 -61.10
C THR A 802 31.25 46.49 -61.84
N VAL A 803 30.76 46.29 -63.06
CA VAL A 803 31.25 45.22 -63.94
C VAL A 803 31.99 45.81 -65.15
N SER A 804 33.10 45.19 -65.53
CA SER A 804 33.83 45.53 -66.75
C SER A 804 33.10 44.94 -67.96
N LEU A 805 32.59 45.80 -68.84
CA LEU A 805 31.83 45.40 -70.02
C LEU A 805 32.65 45.61 -71.32
N PRO A 806 32.55 44.70 -72.30
CA PRO A 806 33.26 44.84 -73.58
C PRO A 806 32.66 45.95 -74.45
N ALA A 807 33.50 46.84 -74.97
CA ALA A 807 33.11 47.89 -75.91
C ALA A 807 32.89 47.41 -77.36
N THR A 808 33.19 46.14 -77.65
CA THR A 808 33.00 45.52 -78.97
C THR A 808 32.61 44.05 -78.82
N LEU A 809 31.69 43.55 -79.64
CA LEU A 809 31.32 42.13 -79.75
C LEU A 809 31.65 41.56 -81.12
N LYS A 810 31.37 40.26 -81.32
CA LYS A 810 31.42 39.57 -82.61
C LYS A 810 30.01 39.40 -83.16
N ASP A 811 29.84 39.47 -84.48
CA ASP A 811 28.62 38.97 -85.14
C ASP A 811 28.72 37.49 -85.51
N SER A 812 27.63 36.92 -86.02
CA SER A 812 27.51 35.50 -86.42
C SER A 812 28.52 35.06 -87.48
N ASP A 813 29.14 36.01 -88.20
CA ASP A 813 30.17 35.78 -89.21
C ASP A 813 31.60 36.06 -88.69
N GLY A 814 31.74 36.43 -87.40
CA GLY A 814 33.01 36.59 -86.70
C GLY A 814 33.66 37.98 -86.80
N LYS A 815 32.98 38.98 -87.35
CA LYS A 815 33.48 40.36 -87.49
C LYS A 815 33.36 41.12 -86.17
N THR A 816 34.32 41.99 -85.84
CA THR A 816 34.26 42.83 -84.64
C THR A 816 33.39 44.06 -84.87
N VAL A 817 32.41 44.27 -83.98
CA VAL A 817 31.40 45.34 -84.06
C VAL A 817 31.42 46.15 -82.75
N PRO A 818 31.53 47.50 -82.77
CA PRO A 818 31.38 48.32 -81.58
C PRO A 818 29.97 48.21 -80.98
N VAL A 819 29.87 48.14 -79.65
CA VAL A 819 28.59 48.05 -78.94
C VAL A 819 28.48 49.12 -77.86
N THR A 820 27.26 49.62 -77.66
CA THR A 820 26.86 50.34 -76.46
C THR A 820 26.11 49.39 -75.52
N HIS A 821 26.24 49.59 -74.21
CA HIS A 821 25.61 48.75 -73.19
C HIS A 821 24.62 49.53 -72.33
N VAL A 822 23.52 48.87 -71.97
CA VAL A 822 22.52 49.35 -71.01
C VAL A 822 22.29 48.23 -69.98
N ILE A 823 22.35 48.55 -68.69
CA ILE A 823 22.12 47.58 -67.61
C ILE A 823 20.74 47.85 -67.02
N THR A 824 19.87 46.85 -67.01
CA THR A 824 18.55 46.93 -66.37
C THR A 824 18.40 45.92 -65.23
N ASN A 825 17.66 46.28 -64.20
CA ASN A 825 17.27 45.36 -63.13
C ASN A 825 16.12 44.43 -63.58
N SER A 826 15.69 43.53 -62.70
CA SER A 826 14.60 42.58 -62.94
C SER A 826 13.23 43.21 -63.23
N THR A 827 13.02 44.51 -62.95
CA THR A 827 11.80 45.24 -63.33
C THR A 827 11.94 46.01 -64.66
N GLY A 828 13.07 45.87 -65.35
CA GLY A 828 13.36 46.55 -66.61
C GLY A 828 13.82 48.01 -66.46
N THR A 829 14.07 48.48 -65.24
CA THR A 829 14.54 49.85 -64.98
C THR A 829 16.04 49.92 -65.20
N GLU A 830 16.52 50.95 -65.90
CA GLU A 830 17.96 51.17 -66.13
C GLU A 830 18.69 51.54 -64.83
N VAL A 831 19.81 50.87 -64.57
CA VAL A 831 20.64 51.06 -63.37
C VAL A 831 22.07 51.39 -63.80
N PRO A 832 22.65 52.52 -63.35
CA PRO A 832 24.02 52.87 -63.69
C PRO A 832 25.02 51.78 -63.26
N ASN A 833 26.01 51.48 -64.11
CA ASN A 833 27.03 50.46 -63.83
C ASN A 833 27.89 50.75 -62.58
N SER A 834 27.80 51.93 -61.96
CA SER A 834 28.46 52.27 -60.69
C SER A 834 27.52 52.26 -59.48
N LYS A 835 26.30 51.75 -59.64
CA LYS A 835 25.23 51.71 -58.64
C LYS A 835 24.48 50.37 -58.62
N LEU A 836 25.16 49.30 -58.99
CA LEU A 836 24.58 47.97 -58.98
C LEU A 836 24.65 47.40 -57.55
N SER A 837 23.51 46.95 -57.03
CA SER A 837 23.42 46.21 -55.75
C SER A 837 23.29 44.71 -55.98
N ALA A 838 23.46 43.89 -54.94
CA ALA A 838 23.33 42.44 -55.06
C ALA A 838 21.97 42.02 -55.69
N GLY A 839 22.02 41.17 -56.71
CA GLY A 839 20.86 40.77 -57.51
C GLY A 839 21.21 40.43 -58.96
N THR A 840 20.20 40.00 -59.72
CA THR A 840 20.35 39.65 -61.14
C THR A 840 19.86 40.79 -62.04
N TYR A 841 20.72 41.18 -62.98
CA TYR A 841 20.52 42.24 -63.95
C TYR A 841 20.65 41.70 -65.37
N THR A 842 20.08 42.44 -66.32
CA THR A 842 20.24 42.18 -67.75
C THR A 842 21.14 43.25 -68.34
N VAL A 843 22.31 42.85 -68.84
CA VAL A 843 23.13 43.71 -69.69
C VAL A 843 22.65 43.55 -71.11
N THR A 844 22.11 44.61 -71.70
CA THR A 844 21.71 44.65 -73.10
C THR A 844 22.82 45.31 -73.91
N TYR A 845 23.34 44.58 -74.89
CA TYR A 845 24.28 45.11 -75.88
C TYR A 845 23.54 45.48 -77.15
N SER A 846 23.79 46.69 -77.63
CA SER A 846 23.19 47.26 -78.83
C SER A 846 24.28 47.73 -79.79
N ALA A 847 24.09 47.45 -81.08
CA ALA A 847 24.84 48.02 -82.18
C ALA A 847 23.86 48.43 -83.29
N GLU A 848 24.15 49.53 -83.98
CA GLU A 848 23.29 50.03 -85.04
C GLU A 848 23.18 49.01 -86.19
N GLY A 849 21.95 48.62 -86.54
CA GLY A 849 21.67 47.60 -87.56
C GLY A 849 21.61 46.14 -87.08
N TYR A 850 21.85 45.86 -85.79
CA TYR A 850 21.80 44.51 -85.22
C TYR A 850 20.67 44.36 -84.19
N ALA A 851 20.14 43.13 -84.03
CA ALA A 851 19.22 42.83 -82.94
C ALA A 851 19.95 42.87 -81.58
N ASN A 852 19.33 43.50 -80.58
CA ASN A 852 19.86 43.55 -79.21
C ASN A 852 20.09 42.14 -78.67
N VAL A 853 21.26 41.91 -78.08
CA VAL A 853 21.55 40.67 -77.36
C VAL A 853 21.78 40.96 -75.89
N THR A 854 21.23 40.09 -75.05
CA THR A 854 21.26 40.24 -73.60
C THR A 854 22.21 39.22 -72.98
N GLN A 855 22.82 39.62 -71.87
CA GLN A 855 23.63 38.76 -71.03
C GLN A 855 23.22 38.96 -69.58
N THR A 856 23.07 37.85 -68.86
CA THR A 856 22.76 37.89 -67.42
C THR A 856 24.00 38.34 -66.65
N LEU A 857 23.85 39.40 -65.88
CA LEU A 857 24.81 39.86 -64.89
C LEU A 857 24.28 39.48 -63.51
N VAL A 858 25.02 38.63 -62.79
CA VAL A 858 24.73 38.34 -61.39
C VAL A 858 25.69 39.16 -60.54
N VAL A 859 25.15 40.16 -59.85
CA VAL A 859 25.89 40.88 -58.82
C VAL A 859 25.73 40.09 -57.54
N SER A 860 26.80 39.42 -57.15
CA SER A 860 26.90 38.72 -55.88
C SER A 860 27.21 39.71 -54.75
N ASP A 861 26.98 39.29 -53.52
CA ASP A 861 27.58 39.92 -52.35
C ASP A 861 28.78 39.06 -51.91
N PRO A 862 29.92 39.64 -51.45
CA PRO A 862 31.02 38.86 -50.93
C PRO A 862 30.58 38.00 -49.73
N SER A 863 30.45 36.71 -50.05
CA SER A 863 29.97 35.60 -49.23
C SER A 863 28.45 35.49 -49.03
N SER A 864 27.96 34.26 -49.20
CA SER A 864 26.66 33.82 -48.71
C SER A 864 26.80 33.05 -47.38
N ASN A 865 27.81 33.39 -46.57
CA ASN A 865 28.03 32.82 -45.24
C ASN A 865 28.90 33.64 -44.27
N THR A 866 29.34 34.88 -44.58
CA THR A 866 29.78 35.77 -43.50
C THR A 866 28.58 36.37 -42.83
N ASP A 867 28.71 36.44 -41.51
CA ASP A 867 27.90 37.31 -40.69
C ASP A 867 27.91 38.74 -41.24
N THR A 868 26.79 39.43 -41.10
CA THR A 868 26.68 40.88 -41.33
C THR A 868 26.05 41.60 -40.16
N THR A 869 25.89 40.88 -39.05
CA THR A 869 25.60 41.41 -37.74
C THR A 869 26.94 41.90 -37.22
N ALA A 870 27.06 43.20 -36.96
CA ALA A 870 28.18 43.67 -36.18
C ALA A 870 28.09 43.06 -34.78
N PRO A 871 29.23 42.69 -34.16
CA PRO A 871 29.24 42.24 -32.78
C PRO A 871 28.49 43.20 -31.87
N ASN A 872 27.94 42.68 -30.78
CA ASN A 872 27.46 43.55 -29.72
C ASN A 872 28.62 44.42 -29.20
N ALA A 873 28.32 45.68 -28.87
CA ALA A 873 29.30 46.63 -28.34
C ALA A 873 30.01 46.00 -27.12
N PRO A 874 31.34 45.83 -27.14
CA PRO A 874 32.05 45.12 -26.07
C PRO A 874 31.92 45.90 -24.77
N THR A 875 31.69 45.20 -23.66
CA THR A 875 31.66 45.81 -22.34
C THR A 875 33.06 46.21 -21.91
N VAL A 876 33.12 47.15 -20.96
CA VAL A 876 34.32 47.45 -20.17
C VAL A 876 33.94 47.21 -18.72
N ASP A 877 34.34 46.06 -18.20
CA ASP A 877 33.94 45.59 -16.88
C ASP A 877 34.83 46.21 -15.80
N SER A 878 36.10 46.47 -16.11
CA SER A 878 36.99 47.28 -15.28
C SER A 878 38.13 47.92 -16.07
N VAL A 879 38.62 49.05 -15.57
CA VAL A 879 39.85 49.69 -16.05
C VAL A 879 40.73 49.96 -14.84
N THR A 880 41.97 49.50 -14.89
CA THR A 880 42.93 49.56 -13.77
C THR A 880 44.28 50.10 -14.23
N GLY A 881 45.11 50.56 -13.30
CA GLY A 881 46.38 51.25 -13.61
C GLY A 881 46.22 52.78 -13.70
N ASP A 882 47.30 53.45 -14.11
CA ASP A 882 47.40 54.91 -14.16
C ASP A 882 48.19 55.41 -15.39
N SER A 883 48.29 56.74 -15.56
CA SER A 883 49.01 57.35 -16.66
C SER A 883 50.54 57.12 -16.63
N GLY A 884 51.14 56.73 -15.50
CA GLY A 884 52.56 56.43 -15.41
C GLY A 884 52.92 54.99 -15.77
N SER A 885 52.03 54.06 -15.45
CA SER A 885 52.19 52.60 -15.53
C SER A 885 51.39 51.94 -16.67
N GLY A 886 50.46 52.68 -17.28
CA GLY A 886 49.63 52.27 -18.42
C GLY A 886 48.33 51.62 -17.98
N TYR A 887 47.22 52.10 -18.53
CA TYR A 887 45.89 51.59 -18.20
C TYR A 887 45.65 50.22 -18.82
N THR A 888 45.17 49.27 -18.01
CA THR A 888 44.70 47.96 -18.46
C THR A 888 43.18 47.94 -18.47
N VAL A 889 42.61 47.60 -19.61
CA VAL A 889 41.17 47.55 -19.88
C VAL A 889 40.76 46.07 -19.93
N ASN A 890 39.81 45.70 -19.08
CA ASN A 890 39.26 44.36 -18.98
C ASN A 890 37.77 44.43 -19.31
N GLY A 891 37.27 43.50 -20.12
CA GLY A 891 35.86 43.45 -20.48
C GLY A 891 35.48 42.19 -21.24
N LYS A 892 34.23 42.15 -21.70
CA LYS A 892 33.70 41.08 -22.57
C LYS A 892 33.39 41.65 -23.95
N GLY A 893 33.91 40.99 -24.98
CA GLY A 893 33.49 41.18 -26.37
C GLY A 893 33.02 39.84 -26.95
N GLU A 894 32.65 39.84 -28.22
CA GLU A 894 32.23 38.59 -28.87
C GLU A 894 33.43 37.63 -28.99
N PRO A 895 33.30 36.34 -28.61
CA PRO A 895 34.42 35.40 -28.63
C PRO A 895 35.14 35.33 -29.99
N GLY A 896 36.47 35.45 -29.99
CA GLY A 896 37.28 35.47 -31.20
C GLY A 896 37.28 36.78 -31.99
N SER A 897 36.47 37.79 -31.60
CA SER A 897 36.51 39.11 -32.23
C SER A 897 37.76 39.90 -31.81
N THR A 898 38.26 40.73 -32.73
CA THR A 898 39.35 41.68 -32.47
C THR A 898 38.80 42.93 -31.79
N ILE A 899 39.13 43.11 -30.53
CA ILE A 899 38.77 44.25 -29.71
C ILE A 899 39.77 45.37 -29.96
N THR A 900 39.27 46.55 -30.33
CA THR A 900 40.08 47.73 -30.66
C THR A 900 39.67 48.89 -29.78
N VAL A 901 40.64 49.50 -29.06
CA VAL A 901 40.45 50.74 -28.30
C VAL A 901 41.02 51.92 -29.09
N LYS A 902 40.26 53.00 -29.21
CA LYS A 902 40.64 54.21 -29.96
C LYS A 902 40.38 55.48 -29.16
N ASN A 903 41.06 56.56 -29.53
CA ASN A 903 40.65 57.91 -29.15
C ASN A 903 39.51 58.36 -30.10
N PRO A 904 38.27 58.56 -29.63
CA PRO A 904 37.13 58.88 -30.49
C PRO A 904 37.20 60.30 -31.09
N ALA A 905 38.01 61.20 -30.53
CA ALA A 905 38.16 62.57 -31.04
C ALA A 905 39.17 62.69 -32.19
N THR A 906 40.20 61.84 -32.22
CA THR A 906 41.25 61.83 -33.27
C THR A 906 41.15 60.64 -34.23
N GLY A 907 40.44 59.58 -33.84
CA GLY A 907 40.36 58.31 -34.58
C GLY A 907 41.58 57.39 -34.38
N GLU A 908 42.58 57.83 -33.61
CA GLU A 908 43.83 57.11 -33.37
C GLU A 908 43.60 55.79 -32.62
N VAL A 909 44.23 54.72 -33.08
CA VAL A 909 44.16 53.40 -32.44
C VAL A 909 45.15 53.34 -31.30
N LEU A 910 44.63 53.19 -30.08
CA LEU A 910 45.44 53.11 -28.88
C LEU A 910 45.87 51.67 -28.61
N GLY A 911 45.02 50.67 -28.85
CA GLY A 911 45.43 49.28 -28.71
C GLY A 911 44.45 48.27 -29.30
N THR A 912 44.93 47.05 -29.52
CA THR A 912 44.12 45.91 -29.98
C THR A 912 44.41 44.65 -29.16
N ALA A 913 43.37 43.89 -28.88
CA ALA A 913 43.44 42.54 -28.32
C ALA A 913 42.43 41.65 -29.06
N VAL A 914 42.51 40.33 -28.89
CA VAL A 914 41.46 39.41 -29.34
C VAL A 914 40.68 38.96 -28.11
N ALA A 915 39.35 38.98 -28.18
CA ALA A 915 38.51 38.38 -27.15
C ALA A 915 38.70 36.86 -27.16
N GLY A 916 39.00 36.29 -26.00
CA GLY A 916 39.14 34.85 -25.80
C GLY A 916 37.87 34.09 -26.13
N VAL A 917 37.96 32.75 -26.08
CA VAL A 917 36.82 31.86 -26.40
C VAL A 917 35.64 32.01 -25.43
N ASP A 918 35.86 32.60 -24.26
CA ASP A 918 34.84 32.96 -23.26
C ASP A 918 34.33 34.41 -23.43
N GLY A 919 34.78 35.11 -24.48
CA GLY A 919 34.53 36.52 -24.74
C GLY A 919 35.40 37.49 -23.93
N SER A 920 36.22 37.02 -22.98
CA SER A 920 37.03 37.94 -22.16
C SER A 920 38.18 38.54 -22.96
N TYR A 921 38.43 39.83 -22.79
CA TYR A 921 39.64 40.46 -23.28
C TYR A 921 40.32 41.24 -22.15
N THR A 922 41.65 41.26 -22.21
CA THR A 922 42.49 42.12 -21.38
C THR A 922 43.44 42.85 -22.33
N LEU A 923 43.34 44.17 -22.37
CA LEU A 923 44.11 45.03 -23.27
C LEU A 923 44.82 46.11 -22.47
N LYS A 924 46.16 46.10 -22.50
CA LYS A 924 46.95 47.20 -21.94
C LYS A 924 47.12 48.30 -22.97
N LEU A 925 46.65 49.50 -22.63
CA LEU A 925 46.80 50.70 -23.45
C LEU A 925 48.23 51.23 -23.37
N PRO A 926 48.69 51.93 -24.42
CA PRO A 926 49.97 52.59 -24.43
C PRO A 926 50.06 53.52 -23.24
N LEU A 927 51.25 53.51 -22.69
CA LEU A 927 51.77 54.60 -21.92
C LEU A 927 51.71 55.81 -22.84
N GLY A 928 50.76 56.70 -22.58
CA GLY A 928 50.39 57.74 -23.53
C GLY A 928 49.12 58.52 -23.21
N ILE A 929 48.41 58.21 -22.11
CA ILE A 929 47.06 58.72 -21.80
C ILE A 929 47.04 59.39 -20.39
N ASN A 930 46.70 60.69 -20.21
CA ASN A 930 46.49 61.25 -18.84
C ASN A 930 45.12 60.77 -18.34
N PRO A 931 44.87 60.88 -17.03
CA PRO A 931 43.61 60.48 -16.45
C PRO A 931 42.42 61.32 -16.92
N GLY A 932 41.24 60.70 -17.02
CA GLY A 932 39.99 61.37 -17.43
C GLY A 932 39.83 61.55 -18.95
N THR A 933 40.62 60.86 -19.76
CA THR A 933 40.45 60.84 -21.23
C THR A 933 39.29 59.91 -21.61
N GLN A 934 38.36 60.38 -22.45
CA GLN A 934 37.34 59.52 -23.04
C GLN A 934 37.92 58.71 -24.20
N VAL A 935 37.65 57.41 -24.20
CA VAL A 935 38.13 56.43 -25.17
C VAL A 935 37.00 55.50 -25.58
N SER A 936 37.02 55.03 -26.82
CA SER A 936 36.04 54.07 -27.36
C SER A 936 36.65 52.69 -27.43
N VAL A 937 35.86 51.65 -27.16
CA VAL A 937 36.19 50.26 -27.48
C VAL A 937 35.14 49.68 -28.43
N THR A 938 35.61 49.01 -29.47
CA THR A 938 34.78 48.35 -30.49
C THR A 938 35.27 46.92 -30.71
N ALA A 939 34.36 45.98 -30.94
CA ALA A 939 34.66 44.61 -31.30
C ALA A 939 34.49 44.42 -32.80
N THR A 940 35.48 43.85 -33.48
CA THR A 940 35.42 43.53 -34.91
C THR A 940 35.49 42.02 -35.09
N ASP A 941 34.46 41.39 -35.63
CA ASP A 941 34.43 39.93 -35.83
C ASP A 941 35.46 39.45 -36.87
N ALA A 942 35.59 38.13 -37.02
CA ALA A 942 36.44 37.51 -38.03
C ALA A 942 35.97 37.75 -39.49
N SER A 943 34.76 38.28 -39.68
CA SER A 943 34.20 38.70 -40.98
C SER A 943 34.49 40.17 -41.31
N GLY A 944 34.98 40.95 -40.35
CA GLY A 944 35.28 42.38 -40.47
C GLY A 944 34.16 43.34 -40.03
N ASN A 945 33.01 42.85 -39.54
CA ASN A 945 31.95 43.73 -39.04
C ASN A 945 32.36 44.30 -37.68
N THR A 946 32.22 45.62 -37.49
CA THR A 946 32.63 46.30 -36.26
C THR A 946 31.42 46.80 -35.49
N SER A 947 31.39 46.51 -34.18
CA SER A 947 30.35 46.91 -33.25
C SER A 947 30.15 48.42 -33.17
N GLU A 948 28.99 48.83 -32.64
CA GLU A 948 28.87 50.16 -32.04
C GLU A 948 29.92 50.34 -30.91
N PRO A 949 30.44 51.55 -30.68
CA PRO A 949 31.48 51.80 -29.69
C PRO A 949 30.94 51.92 -28.27
N THR A 950 31.51 51.16 -27.34
CA THR A 950 31.35 51.44 -25.90
C THR A 950 32.33 52.53 -25.50
N LEU A 951 31.81 53.65 -25.00
CA LEU A 951 32.63 54.76 -24.49
C LEU A 951 32.91 54.59 -23.00
N PHE A 952 34.17 54.76 -22.60
CA PHE A 952 34.57 54.82 -21.20
C PHE A 952 35.58 55.96 -20.99
N THR A 953 35.86 56.30 -19.73
CA THR A 953 36.91 57.27 -19.39
C THR A 953 38.01 56.58 -18.60
N THR A 954 39.26 56.96 -18.87
CA THR A 954 40.42 56.44 -18.12
C THR A 954 40.38 56.92 -16.66
N PRO A 955 40.55 56.03 -15.66
CA PRO A 955 40.45 56.40 -14.26
C PRO A 955 41.37 57.56 -13.85
N PRO A 956 40.90 58.51 -12.99
CA PRO A 956 41.76 59.54 -12.40
C PRO A 956 42.95 58.91 -11.68
N THR A 957 44.14 59.52 -11.74
CA THR A 957 45.29 59.10 -10.91
C THR A 957 44.95 59.32 -9.44
N THR A 958 44.50 58.25 -8.78
CA THR A 958 44.38 58.22 -7.32
C THR A 958 45.78 58.12 -6.73
N MET A 959 46.38 59.28 -6.40
CA MET A 959 47.43 59.32 -5.39
C MET A 959 46.84 58.83 -4.07
N ASN A 960 46.83 57.51 -3.85
CA ASN A 960 46.46 56.95 -2.57
C ASN A 960 47.63 57.10 -1.58
N GLY A 961 47.83 58.35 -1.14
CA GLY A 961 48.67 58.69 0.00
C GLY A 961 48.06 58.19 1.30
N GLY A 962 47.96 56.86 1.45
CA GLY A 962 47.81 56.21 2.75
C GLY A 962 49.12 56.41 3.51
N MET A 963 49.03 57.12 4.64
CA MET A 963 50.17 57.51 5.48
C MET A 963 51.25 56.42 5.63
N ILE A 964 52.45 56.71 5.14
CA ILE A 964 53.65 55.96 5.48
C ILE A 964 54.02 56.31 6.93
N ASN A 965 53.98 55.31 7.82
CA ASN A 965 54.75 55.28 9.07
C ASN A 965 54.75 53.85 9.63
N GLY A 966 55.87 53.20 9.94
CA GLY A 966 57.25 53.64 9.76
C GLY A 966 58.21 52.82 10.62
N ASN A 967 59.05 52.00 9.99
CA ASN A 967 60.40 51.57 10.42
C ASN A 967 60.89 50.56 9.37
N MET A 968 61.75 50.91 8.41
CA MET A 968 63.17 51.25 8.60
C MET A 968 63.92 50.29 9.53
N SER A 969 64.63 49.33 8.94
CA SER A 969 66.08 49.25 9.16
C SER A 969 66.80 48.56 8.00
N THR A 970 67.75 49.30 7.43
CA THR A 970 69.05 48.88 6.87
C THR A 970 69.19 47.55 6.08
N ASN A 971 69.56 47.52 4.79
CA ASN A 971 70.71 48.14 4.09
C ASN A 971 72.06 47.39 4.31
N ILE A 972 72.85 47.29 3.21
CA ILE A 972 74.25 46.85 3.09
C ILE A 972 74.52 45.32 3.20
N GLY A 973 74.99 44.66 2.12
CA GLY A 973 75.41 43.25 2.23
C GLY A 973 76.05 42.47 1.05
N GLY A 974 75.78 42.77 -0.23
CA GLY A 974 76.58 42.28 -1.38
C GLY A 974 76.11 41.06 -2.22
N LYS A 975 76.29 41.20 -3.56
CA LYS A 975 76.65 40.17 -4.58
C LYS A 975 75.68 38.97 -4.83
N HIS A 976 75.20 38.65 -6.05
CA HIS A 976 75.38 39.19 -7.42
C HIS A 976 74.17 38.87 -8.36
N PHE A 977 73.69 39.88 -9.14
CA PHE A 977 73.32 39.90 -10.60
C PHE A 977 72.28 38.91 -11.23
N SER A 978 71.40 39.31 -12.17
CA SER A 978 71.08 40.65 -12.75
C SER A 978 69.81 40.74 -13.62
N THR A 979 69.31 41.99 -13.81
CA THR A 979 68.65 42.59 -15.03
C THR A 979 67.35 41.97 -15.58
N ALA A 980 66.37 42.69 -16.14
CA ALA A 980 66.07 44.13 -16.43
C ALA A 980 64.68 44.16 -17.13
N ASP A 981 63.92 45.25 -17.37
CA ASP A 981 63.85 46.64 -16.86
C ASP A 981 62.43 47.22 -17.18
N LEU A 982 62.12 48.43 -16.68
CA LEU A 982 60.87 49.21 -16.88
C LEU A 982 60.90 50.02 -18.23
N PRO A 983 60.16 51.15 -18.53
CA PRO A 983 59.04 51.88 -17.86
C PRO A 983 57.97 52.57 -18.81
N ALA A 984 57.11 53.45 -18.22
CA ALA A 984 56.83 54.88 -18.59
C ALA A 984 55.78 55.40 -19.63
N THR A 985 54.82 56.22 -19.10
CA THR A 985 54.29 57.57 -19.55
C THR A 985 53.19 57.83 -20.62
N GLY A 986 51.96 58.18 -20.18
CA GLY A 986 51.34 59.55 -20.12
C GLY A 986 50.71 60.33 -21.33
N GLU A 987 49.58 61.04 -21.10
CA GLU A 987 49.02 62.27 -21.80
C GLU A 987 47.58 62.34 -22.50
N ALA A 988 46.67 63.30 -22.15
CA ALA A 988 45.15 63.20 -22.27
C ALA A 988 44.34 64.14 -23.21
N ASN A 989 42.98 64.24 -23.10
CA ASN A 989 42.22 65.15 -22.18
C ASN A 989 40.74 64.69 -21.95
N ALA A 990 40.15 64.80 -20.73
CA ALA A 990 39.42 65.91 -20.10
C ALA A 990 38.05 66.36 -20.72
N GLY A 991 36.97 66.42 -19.91
CA GLY A 991 35.85 67.36 -20.14
C GLY A 991 34.39 66.95 -19.77
N TRP A 992 33.85 67.57 -18.71
CA TRP A 992 32.42 67.96 -18.51
C TRP A 992 31.35 66.87 -18.28
N LEU A 993 30.12 67.16 -17.87
CA LEU A 993 29.57 67.86 -16.68
C LEU A 993 28.03 67.79 -16.75
N SER A 994 27.40 67.40 -15.64
CA SER A 994 26.13 67.94 -15.11
C SER A 994 24.74 67.31 -15.37
N MET A 995 23.95 67.40 -14.29
CA MET A 995 22.49 67.60 -14.18
C MET A 995 21.45 66.46 -14.33
N VAL A 996 20.87 66.13 -13.17
CA VAL A 996 19.42 66.06 -12.86
C VAL A 996 18.51 65.22 -13.79
N GLY A 997 18.05 64.07 -13.29
CA GLY A 997 17.03 63.24 -13.95
C GLY A 997 16.40 62.20 -13.02
N THR A 998 15.35 62.61 -12.29
CA THR A 998 14.54 61.79 -11.38
C THR A 998 13.82 60.60 -12.02
N VAL A 999 13.73 59.50 -11.23
CA VAL A 999 12.51 58.69 -10.96
C VAL A 999 12.17 57.43 -11.80
N LEU A 1000 11.88 56.36 -11.03
CA LEU A 1000 11.10 55.13 -11.32
C LEU A 1000 11.71 53.97 -12.15
N LEU A 1001 12.41 53.09 -11.42
CA LEU A 1001 12.35 51.62 -11.55
C LEU A 1001 12.18 51.07 -10.12
N SER A 1002 11.39 50.04 -9.80
CA SER A 1002 10.42 49.26 -10.58
C SER A 1002 9.27 48.80 -9.66
N LEU A 1003 8.11 48.61 -10.27
CA LEU A 1003 6.93 48.00 -9.65
C LEU A 1003 6.99 46.45 -9.72
N PHE A 1004 6.14 45.82 -8.91
CA PHE A 1004 5.68 44.42 -9.01
C PHE A 1004 6.65 43.26 -8.68
N GLY A 1005 6.64 42.90 -7.39
CA GLY A 1005 6.72 41.49 -6.96
C GLY A 1005 5.39 40.73 -7.21
N ALA A 1006 5.44 39.41 -7.16
CA ALA A 1006 4.47 38.50 -7.78
C ALA A 1006 3.02 38.48 -7.23
N MET A 1007 2.10 38.04 -8.09
CA MET A 1007 0.69 37.76 -7.79
C MET A 1007 0.47 36.45 -7.01
N PHE A 1008 -0.52 36.52 -6.10
CA PHE A 1008 -1.57 35.52 -5.78
C PHE A 1008 -1.22 34.01 -5.72
N PHE A 1009 -1.45 33.32 -4.57
CA PHE A 1009 -2.75 32.75 -4.12
C PHE A 1009 -3.34 31.69 -5.10
N TRP A 1010 -3.87 30.51 -4.70
CA TRP A 1010 -4.32 30.00 -3.40
C TRP A 1010 -4.71 28.50 -3.52
N ARG A 1011 -4.89 27.76 -2.41
CA ARG A 1011 -5.59 26.45 -2.43
C ARG A 1011 -7.05 26.63 -1.95
N LYS A 1012 -7.99 26.14 -2.77
CA LYS A 1012 -9.39 26.57 -2.83
C LYS A 1012 -10.30 26.06 -1.68
N LYS A 1013 -10.87 27.03 -0.94
CA LYS A 1013 -12.28 27.18 -0.47
C LYS A 1013 -13.04 25.99 0.19
N ASN A 1014 -13.65 26.27 1.34
CA ASN A 1014 -14.88 25.60 1.81
C ASN A 1014 -16.13 26.45 1.46
N LYS A 1015 -17.26 25.76 1.27
CA LYS A 1015 -18.69 26.12 1.53
C LYS A 1015 -18.96 27.40 2.37
N GLU A 1016 -20.09 28.12 2.27
CA GLU A 1016 -21.46 27.92 1.71
C GLU A 1016 -22.16 29.33 1.65
N ASP A 1017 -23.37 29.62 1.12
CA ASP A 1017 -24.45 28.90 0.41
C ASP A 1017 -25.39 29.89 -0.37
N LYS A 1018 -26.17 29.41 -1.35
CA LYS A 1018 -27.51 29.89 -1.85
C LYS A 1018 -27.76 31.35 -2.37
N PRO A 1019 -28.86 31.68 -3.08
CA PRO A 1019 -30.17 30.96 -3.27
C PRO A 1019 -30.13 29.58 -3.93
#